data_AF-A0A4P6B6W1-F1
#
_entry.id   AF-A0A4P6B6W1-F1
#
_cell.length_a   1.000
_cell.length_b   1.000
_cell.length_c   1.000
_cell.angle_alpha   90.00
_cell.angle_beta   90.00
_cell.angle_gamma   90.00
#
_symmetry.space_group_name_H-M   'P 1'
#
loop_
_entity.id
_entity.type
_entity.pdbx_description
1 polymer ?
#
loop_
_entity_poly.entity_id
_entity_poly.type
_entity_poly.pdbx_seq_one_letter_code
_entity_poly.pdbx_strand_id
1 'polypeptide(L)'
;MFGAMLRFFLFATLMLTVSQSAIAANHYEMALDAFNEGKADVAYIHLKNALTDTPDHLPSKLLMGKILLQQGYASYAAEELEEALEMGADKNLVIIPLVKALLITRHPSALLDIDISGLSNNVLFDVLLLRAAVFLQEGMKQEALNSYQRALALYPNEPRILNTLALFYLGEDELLKAEEAIIKSEDINGVSAKSLHVRGQVSEYKGDLETALAFYEQANDIAQDDPVLQRAKANVLIRLGQDEEAIVVLESILEQTPDDPFAKLSLGRISAKVGNEESAELIFGELTSVLSQIPDDAKTSDATLLLIEGLTAIYQDNHKQAQIKLEQFLAKRPENINAIELLARSYLITQLPSKALNLLDKKAATIAENLPLSLVLCDLYLRSNKVHRCNNLLDRLTNIYGNNASIQTMEIQVLLRRDRPEEALTLYQSYFGERSDTTLRKLYAFIHARLGRNDEALAIIEQAIQNSPEDAGLKLEQIQYLIQANRLNDAESIIDVLSSQYRDSSQLKHSRATLALRRNQPEVAVTLMQDVVETSDNPDYWLTLGEAHFRAQNYQQAIDILEDVKLDLKRSSKPSELLVAIYNRLGDYDSALLELDSLTTRFFIVPDYFIAKAQIYLALNDISKAHDTYNVVFGIWTENPIQLAKLARLQRKAGDIDGARLSIERALSLDTNATEIQMEYTEQLLAEGKVTEAQNTVSQLLAQNNTNIQVLMLAGNIAEARENYAEASQFYAQTLASMPQNKIAAIKLYQLAQLDLDNQRFEQALSNIVERFPNAAFQRNLLADYHLSHQRYDLAAIHYEQLIALEGFPNRDQVLNNYAIILIRQNKLVKATTIADQALNLAPNSPLVLDTRAWLYTLNTQYQEALFLLRKAYTLDSNQPTILYHLGYTLVKLERFDEAKDMLESAIASAEDFDEKALAIQLLSEL
;
A
#
# COMPACT_ATOMS: atom_id res chain seq x y z
N MET A 1 31.84 40.32 -36.15
CA MET A 1 30.99 39.58 -37.10
C MET A 1 30.38 38.31 -36.50
N PHE A 2 31.13 37.50 -35.72
CA PHE A 2 30.61 36.26 -35.09
C PHE A 2 29.43 36.47 -34.12
N GLY A 3 29.46 37.51 -33.27
CA GLY A 3 28.35 37.80 -32.34
C GLY A 3 27.06 38.31 -32.99
N ALA A 4 27.16 38.87 -34.21
CA ALA A 4 26.00 39.29 -34.99
C ALA A 4 25.34 38.09 -35.70
N MET A 5 26.14 37.13 -36.20
CA MET A 5 25.62 35.87 -36.75
C MET A 5 24.94 35.01 -35.68
N LEU A 6 25.50 34.91 -34.47
CA LEU A 6 24.90 34.09 -33.40
C LEU A 6 23.55 34.65 -32.93
N ARG A 7 23.43 35.99 -32.83
CA ARG A 7 22.14 36.65 -32.55
C ARG A 7 21.15 36.47 -33.69
N PHE A 8 21.60 36.52 -34.95
CA PHE A 8 20.74 36.28 -36.11
C PHE A 8 20.27 34.82 -36.19
N PHE A 9 21.12 33.87 -35.81
CA PHE A 9 20.78 32.44 -35.77
C PHE A 9 19.78 32.13 -34.65
N LEU A 10 19.99 32.68 -33.44
CA LEU A 10 19.03 32.59 -32.32
C LEU A 10 17.69 33.25 -32.64
N PHE A 11 17.69 34.40 -33.33
CA PHE A 11 16.46 35.07 -33.77
C PHE A 11 15.76 34.30 -34.90
N ALA A 12 16.51 33.69 -35.82
CA ALA A 12 15.96 32.87 -36.90
C ALA A 12 15.39 31.53 -36.39
N THR A 13 16.04 30.89 -35.41
CA THR A 13 15.49 29.69 -34.75
C THR A 13 14.25 30.03 -33.92
N LEU A 14 14.21 31.19 -33.24
CA LEU A 14 13.00 31.65 -32.54
C LEU A 14 11.84 31.95 -33.49
N MET A 15 12.09 32.56 -34.65
CA MET A 15 11.04 32.83 -35.64
C MET A 15 10.53 31.54 -36.31
N LEU A 16 11.40 30.55 -36.55
CA LEU A 16 11.00 29.24 -37.07
C LEU A 16 10.13 28.46 -36.08
N THR A 17 10.46 28.45 -34.78
CA THR A 17 9.66 27.78 -33.75
C THR A 17 8.32 28.48 -33.51
N VAL A 18 8.28 29.82 -33.55
CA VAL A 18 7.03 30.60 -33.43
C VAL A 18 6.10 30.36 -34.62
N SER A 19 6.64 30.12 -35.82
CA SER A 19 5.83 29.77 -36.99
C SER A 19 5.22 28.36 -36.93
N GLN A 20 5.93 27.39 -36.34
CA GLN A 20 5.44 26.01 -36.20
C GLN A 20 4.38 25.85 -35.11
N SER A 21 4.55 26.52 -33.95
CA SER A 21 3.52 26.53 -32.90
C SER A 21 2.21 27.18 -33.37
N ALA A 22 2.30 28.22 -34.20
CA ALA A 22 1.13 28.86 -34.79
C ALA A 22 0.40 27.96 -35.81
N ILE A 23 1.15 27.15 -36.57
CA ILE A 23 0.57 26.17 -37.52
C ILE A 23 -0.16 25.05 -36.76
N ALA A 24 0.46 24.51 -35.71
CA ALA A 24 -0.17 23.48 -34.90
C ALA A 24 -1.41 24.00 -34.14
N ALA A 25 -1.35 25.23 -33.62
CA ALA A 25 -2.51 25.89 -33.03
C ALA A 25 -3.66 26.02 -34.03
N ASN A 26 -3.37 26.43 -35.27
CA ASN A 26 -4.39 26.52 -36.31
C ASN A 26 -4.99 25.14 -36.66
N HIS A 27 -4.15 24.11 -36.77
CA HIS A 27 -4.63 22.73 -36.97
C HIS A 27 -5.46 22.21 -35.79
N TYR A 28 -5.12 22.57 -34.55
CA TYR A 28 -5.95 22.28 -33.39
C TYR A 28 -7.33 22.92 -33.50
N GLU A 29 -7.42 24.20 -33.88
CA GLU A 29 -8.70 24.88 -34.02
C GLU A 29 -9.57 24.24 -35.13
N MET A 30 -8.97 23.91 -36.29
CA MET A 30 -9.66 23.16 -37.35
C MET A 30 -10.16 21.78 -36.88
N ALA A 31 -9.38 21.10 -36.03
CA ALA A 31 -9.78 19.82 -35.48
C ALA A 31 -10.93 19.94 -34.48
N LEU A 32 -10.88 20.95 -33.62
CA LEU A 32 -11.91 21.22 -32.63
C LEU A 32 -13.25 21.53 -33.29
N ASP A 33 -13.24 22.38 -34.32
CA ASP A 33 -14.44 22.68 -35.13
C ASP A 33 -15.00 21.40 -35.78
N ALA A 34 -14.15 20.61 -36.44
CA ALA A 34 -14.57 19.35 -37.07
C ALA A 34 -15.13 18.33 -36.07
N PHE A 35 -14.57 18.26 -34.86
CA PHE A 35 -15.04 17.39 -33.79
C PHE A 35 -16.42 17.83 -33.30
N ASN A 36 -16.63 19.13 -33.08
CA ASN A 36 -17.92 19.70 -32.67
C ASN A 36 -19.01 19.47 -33.74
N GLU A 37 -18.64 19.40 -35.02
CA GLU A 37 -19.54 19.04 -36.13
C GLU A 37 -19.80 17.52 -36.26
N GLY A 38 -19.26 16.68 -35.38
CA GLY A 38 -19.40 15.22 -35.43
C GLY A 38 -18.54 14.52 -36.49
N LYS A 39 -17.57 15.22 -37.09
CA LYS A 39 -16.67 14.71 -38.14
C LYS A 39 -15.36 14.19 -37.53
N ALA A 40 -15.45 13.11 -36.75
CA ALA A 40 -14.31 12.55 -36.02
C ALA A 40 -13.08 12.22 -36.91
N ASP A 41 -13.30 11.71 -38.12
CA ASP A 41 -12.21 11.38 -39.05
C ASP A 41 -11.45 12.62 -39.55
N VAL A 42 -12.18 13.72 -39.77
CA VAL A 42 -11.58 15.00 -40.21
C VAL A 42 -10.80 15.63 -39.07
N ALA A 43 -11.36 15.60 -37.85
CA ALA A 43 -10.68 16.06 -36.65
C ALA A 43 -9.38 15.30 -36.39
N TYR A 44 -9.40 13.97 -36.54
CA TYR A 44 -8.22 13.12 -36.42
C TYR A 44 -7.09 13.53 -37.37
N ILE A 45 -7.41 13.83 -38.64
CA ILE A 45 -6.41 14.26 -39.64
C ILE A 45 -5.76 15.59 -39.23
N HIS A 46 -6.57 16.57 -38.80
CA HIS A 46 -6.05 17.86 -38.37
C HIS A 46 -5.17 17.75 -37.12
N LEU A 47 -5.57 16.93 -36.14
CA LEU A 47 -4.74 16.69 -34.96
C LEU A 47 -3.44 15.96 -35.28
N LYS A 48 -3.47 15.00 -36.20
CA LYS A 48 -2.26 14.34 -36.67
C LYS A 48 -1.28 15.34 -37.26
N ASN A 49 -1.76 16.30 -38.05
CA ASN A 49 -0.91 17.36 -38.60
C ASN A 49 -0.37 18.26 -37.48
N ALA A 50 -1.21 18.67 -36.53
CA ALA A 50 -0.78 19.48 -35.38
C ALA A 50 0.33 18.78 -34.56
N LEU A 51 0.15 17.49 -34.26
CA LEU A 51 1.08 16.70 -33.45
C LEU A 51 2.32 16.22 -34.22
N THR A 52 2.28 16.21 -35.55
CA THR A 52 3.48 15.92 -36.37
C THR A 52 4.48 17.08 -36.27
N ASP A 53 4.00 18.31 -36.31
CA ASP A 53 4.84 19.51 -36.28
C ASP A 53 5.21 19.93 -34.85
N THR A 54 4.28 19.78 -33.89
CA THR A 54 4.52 20.04 -32.47
C THR A 54 3.95 18.90 -31.61
N PRO A 55 4.75 17.84 -31.37
CA PRO A 55 4.31 16.69 -30.58
C PRO A 55 3.89 17.04 -29.15
N ASP A 56 4.38 18.15 -28.60
CA ASP A 56 4.12 18.63 -27.25
C ASP A 56 2.94 19.61 -27.16
N HIS A 57 2.13 19.74 -28.22
CA HIS A 57 0.94 20.59 -28.20
C HIS A 57 -0.18 19.96 -27.36
N LEU A 58 -0.15 20.28 -26.06
CA LEU A 58 -1.00 19.69 -25.03
C LEU A 58 -2.52 19.71 -25.35
N PRO A 59 -3.11 20.82 -25.86
CA PRO A 59 -4.53 20.82 -26.25
C PRO A 59 -4.86 19.79 -27.34
N SER A 60 -3.94 19.57 -28.29
CA SER A 60 -4.13 18.59 -29.37
C SER A 60 -4.06 17.14 -28.87
N LYS A 61 -3.15 16.82 -27.95
CA LYS A 61 -3.06 15.47 -27.36
C LYS A 61 -4.34 15.09 -26.61
N LEU A 62 -4.83 16.00 -25.78
CA LEU A 62 -6.09 15.80 -25.06
C LEU A 62 -7.27 15.54 -26.02
N LEU A 63 -7.39 16.35 -27.09
CA LEU A 63 -8.47 16.15 -28.07
C LEU A 63 -8.29 14.85 -28.87
N MET A 64 -7.05 14.46 -29.16
CA MET A 64 -6.73 13.21 -29.87
C MET A 64 -7.19 11.99 -29.07
N GLY A 65 -6.87 11.94 -27.77
CA GLY A 65 -7.30 10.86 -26.89
C GLY A 65 -8.83 10.70 -26.83
N LYS A 66 -9.58 11.82 -26.79
CA LYS A 66 -11.05 11.81 -26.83
C LYS A 66 -11.60 11.24 -28.14
N ILE A 67 -11.01 11.59 -29.28
CA ILE A 67 -11.42 11.11 -30.61
C ILE A 67 -11.12 9.62 -30.78
N LEU A 68 -9.93 9.16 -30.37
CA LEU A 68 -9.53 7.75 -30.44
C LEU A 68 -10.49 6.86 -29.64
N LEU A 69 -10.92 7.32 -28.46
CA LEU A 69 -11.90 6.61 -27.64
C LEU A 69 -13.25 6.47 -28.36
N GLN A 70 -13.73 7.54 -28.99
CA GLN A 70 -14.99 7.52 -29.74
C GLN A 70 -14.95 6.56 -30.95
N GLN A 71 -13.78 6.42 -31.57
CA GLN A 71 -13.56 5.50 -32.70
C GLN A 71 -13.32 4.03 -32.27
N GLY A 72 -13.32 3.73 -30.96
CA GLY A 72 -13.14 2.38 -30.43
C GLY A 72 -11.68 1.96 -30.26
N TYR A 73 -10.72 2.86 -30.50
CA TYR A 73 -9.28 2.62 -30.31
C TYR A 73 -8.86 2.87 -28.86
N ALA A 74 -9.45 2.13 -27.92
CA ALA A 74 -9.33 2.40 -26.49
C ALA A 74 -7.88 2.34 -25.96
N SER A 75 -7.04 1.44 -26.45
CA SER A 75 -5.63 1.37 -26.03
C SER A 75 -4.84 2.63 -26.42
N TYR A 76 -4.97 3.09 -27.66
CA TYR A 76 -4.31 4.31 -28.13
C TYR A 76 -4.89 5.57 -27.46
N ALA A 77 -6.19 5.54 -27.13
CA ALA A 77 -6.82 6.62 -26.39
C ALA A 77 -6.24 6.74 -24.97
N ALA A 78 -6.02 5.62 -24.28
CA ALA A 78 -5.42 5.62 -22.94
C ALA A 78 -4.00 6.20 -22.99
N GLU A 79 -3.17 5.77 -23.93
CA GLU A 79 -1.78 6.23 -24.10
C GLU A 79 -1.70 7.76 -24.31
N GLU A 80 -2.48 8.31 -25.25
CA GLU A 80 -2.47 9.76 -25.50
C GLU A 80 -3.00 10.59 -24.31
N LEU A 81 -3.93 10.05 -23.53
CA LEU A 81 -4.50 10.71 -22.35
C LEU A 81 -3.54 10.65 -21.15
N GLU A 82 -2.83 9.54 -20.97
CA GLU A 82 -1.77 9.40 -19.96
C GLU A 82 -0.62 10.36 -20.25
N GLU A 83 -0.14 10.42 -21.50
CA GLU A 83 0.89 11.38 -21.90
C GLU A 83 0.44 12.83 -21.67
N ALA A 84 -0.81 13.16 -21.97
CA ALA A 84 -1.34 14.50 -21.69
C ALA A 84 -1.31 14.81 -20.18
N LEU A 85 -1.65 13.83 -19.33
CA LEU A 85 -1.59 13.99 -17.88
C LEU A 85 -0.15 14.16 -17.37
N GLU A 86 0.80 13.39 -17.90
CA GLU A 86 2.24 13.51 -17.59
C GLU A 86 2.81 14.88 -17.98
N MET A 87 2.31 15.44 -19.08
CA MET A 87 2.66 16.79 -19.54
C MET A 87 2.00 17.91 -18.71
N GLY A 88 1.17 17.56 -17.72
CA GLY A 88 0.56 18.48 -16.78
C GLY A 88 -0.85 18.93 -17.15
N ALA A 89 -1.56 18.22 -18.05
CA ALA A 89 -2.96 18.54 -18.33
C ALA A 89 -3.83 18.40 -17.06
N ASP A 90 -4.84 19.25 -16.95
CA ASP A 90 -5.77 19.24 -15.85
C ASP A 90 -6.54 17.91 -15.82
N LYS A 91 -6.47 17.24 -14.68
CA LYS A 91 -7.15 15.98 -14.37
C LYS A 91 -8.64 16.00 -14.69
N ASN A 92 -9.32 17.13 -14.49
CA ASN A 92 -10.74 17.29 -14.76
C ASN A 92 -11.09 17.10 -16.24
N LEU A 93 -10.15 17.37 -17.14
CA LEU A 93 -10.35 17.22 -18.58
C LEU A 93 -10.02 15.80 -19.09
N VAL A 94 -9.14 15.08 -18.36
CA VAL A 94 -8.51 13.83 -18.81
C VAL A 94 -9.15 12.58 -18.19
N ILE A 95 -9.50 12.60 -16.90
CA ILE A 95 -9.77 11.38 -16.14
C ILE A 95 -10.98 10.60 -16.67
N ILE A 96 -12.11 11.24 -16.98
CA ILE A 96 -13.29 10.49 -17.46
C ILE A 96 -13.03 9.77 -18.80
N PRO A 97 -12.47 10.43 -19.83
CA PRO A 97 -12.02 9.74 -21.04
C PRO A 97 -11.05 8.60 -20.76
N LEU A 98 -10.06 8.82 -19.89
CA LEU A 98 -9.06 7.79 -19.56
C LEU A 98 -9.69 6.57 -18.89
N VAL A 99 -10.57 6.78 -17.92
CA VAL A 99 -11.28 5.70 -17.23
C VAL A 99 -12.12 4.88 -18.20
N LYS A 100 -12.83 5.53 -19.12
CA LYS A 100 -13.59 4.81 -20.16
C LYS A 100 -12.68 3.96 -21.05
N ALA A 101 -11.51 4.49 -21.43
CA ALA A 101 -10.53 3.74 -22.19
C ALA A 101 -10.03 2.49 -21.41
N LEU A 102 -9.64 2.67 -20.14
CA LEU A 102 -9.13 1.60 -19.28
C LEU A 102 -10.16 0.49 -18.99
N LEU A 103 -11.44 0.84 -18.87
CA LEU A 103 -12.51 -0.14 -18.71
C LEU A 103 -12.68 -1.01 -19.96
N ILE A 104 -12.57 -0.41 -21.16
CA ILE A 104 -12.66 -1.13 -22.44
C ILE A 104 -11.45 -2.04 -22.64
N THR A 105 -10.25 -1.57 -22.27
CA THR A 105 -9.01 -2.36 -22.37
C THR A 105 -8.86 -3.42 -21.27
N ARG A 106 -9.89 -3.60 -20.41
CA ARG A 106 -9.92 -4.60 -19.32
C ARG A 106 -8.75 -4.45 -18.34
N HIS A 107 -8.36 -3.21 -18.03
CA HIS A 107 -7.41 -2.88 -16.97
C HIS A 107 -8.09 -2.07 -15.85
N PRO A 108 -9.14 -2.62 -15.20
CA PRO A 108 -9.93 -1.89 -14.21
C PRO A 108 -9.12 -1.54 -12.95
N SER A 109 -8.06 -2.27 -12.62
CA SER A 109 -7.22 -1.98 -11.45
C SER A 109 -6.47 -0.65 -11.57
N ALA A 110 -6.10 -0.24 -12.79
CA ALA A 110 -5.43 1.05 -13.03
C ALA A 110 -6.32 2.25 -12.61
N LEU A 111 -7.65 2.06 -12.53
CA LEU A 111 -8.57 3.06 -12.01
C LEU A 111 -8.28 3.44 -10.54
N LEU A 112 -7.74 2.51 -9.75
CA LEU A 112 -7.46 2.72 -8.33
C LEU A 112 -6.27 3.66 -8.13
N ASP A 113 -5.32 3.67 -9.06
CA ASP A 113 -4.09 4.46 -9.00
C ASP A 113 -4.28 5.91 -9.48
N ILE A 114 -5.41 6.19 -10.15
CA ILE A 114 -5.72 7.54 -10.62
C ILE A 114 -5.78 8.53 -9.44
N ASP A 115 -5.08 9.65 -9.52
CA ASP A 115 -5.19 10.65 -8.46
C ASP A 115 -6.53 11.42 -8.59
N ILE A 116 -7.41 11.25 -7.59
CA ILE A 116 -8.73 11.92 -7.53
C ILE A 116 -8.70 13.26 -6.80
N SER A 117 -7.54 13.70 -6.32
CA SER A 117 -7.39 15.03 -5.73
C SER A 117 -7.52 16.12 -6.81
N GLY A 118 -8.20 17.21 -6.45
CA GLY A 118 -8.44 18.34 -7.36
C GLY A 118 -9.54 18.09 -8.42
N LEU A 119 -10.28 16.98 -8.32
CA LEU A 119 -11.43 16.72 -9.19
C LEU A 119 -12.67 17.51 -8.76
N SER A 120 -13.40 18.00 -9.76
CA SER A 120 -14.75 18.57 -9.59
C SER A 120 -15.75 17.51 -9.13
N ASN A 121 -16.80 17.94 -8.41
CA ASN A 121 -17.79 17.03 -7.82
C ASN A 121 -18.47 16.09 -8.84
N ASN A 122 -18.77 16.59 -10.05
CA ASN A 122 -19.37 15.78 -11.11
C ASN A 122 -18.42 14.64 -11.54
N VAL A 123 -17.16 14.98 -11.84
CA VAL A 123 -16.15 14.01 -12.28
C VAL A 123 -15.83 13.02 -11.15
N LEU A 124 -15.72 13.53 -9.92
CA LEU A 124 -15.46 12.71 -8.75
C LEU A 124 -16.58 11.68 -8.51
N PHE A 125 -17.85 12.03 -8.69
CA PHE A 125 -18.97 11.09 -8.52
C PHE A 125 -18.88 9.88 -9.46
N ASP A 126 -18.66 10.11 -10.75
CA ASP A 126 -18.57 9.04 -11.73
C ASP A 126 -17.36 8.13 -11.44
N VAL A 127 -16.20 8.72 -11.09
CA VAL A 127 -15.01 7.96 -10.73
C VAL A 127 -15.24 7.13 -9.46
N LEU A 128 -15.96 7.65 -8.46
CA LEU A 128 -16.24 6.93 -7.22
C LEU A 128 -17.13 5.71 -7.44
N LEU A 129 -18.15 5.79 -8.30
CA LEU A 129 -18.98 4.63 -8.64
C LEU A 129 -18.18 3.52 -9.32
N LEU A 130 -17.33 3.90 -10.27
CA LEU A 130 -16.49 2.96 -11.01
C LEU A 130 -15.44 2.33 -10.10
N ARG A 131 -14.81 3.12 -9.22
CA ARG A 131 -13.87 2.61 -8.20
C ARG A 131 -14.52 1.62 -7.26
N ALA A 132 -15.73 1.93 -6.80
CA ALA A 132 -16.44 1.04 -5.89
C ALA A 132 -16.73 -0.33 -6.51
N ALA A 133 -17.05 -0.36 -7.81
CA ALA A 133 -17.20 -1.60 -8.56
C ALA A 133 -15.87 -2.39 -8.65
N VAL A 134 -14.75 -1.71 -8.91
CA VAL A 134 -13.42 -2.33 -8.93
C VAL A 134 -13.01 -2.84 -7.55
N PHE A 135 -13.20 -2.04 -6.49
CA PHE A 135 -12.94 -2.47 -5.12
C PHE A 135 -13.74 -3.71 -4.74
N LEU A 136 -15.01 -3.81 -5.16
CA LEU A 136 -15.80 -5.02 -4.96
C LEU A 136 -15.25 -6.25 -5.70
N GLN A 137 -14.78 -6.07 -6.93
CA GLN A 137 -14.14 -7.16 -7.69
C GLN A 137 -12.85 -7.64 -7.00
N GLU A 138 -12.10 -6.73 -6.38
CA GLU A 138 -10.87 -7.02 -5.64
C GLU A 138 -11.13 -7.48 -4.18
N GLY A 139 -12.39 -7.58 -3.75
CA GLY A 139 -12.76 -7.99 -2.39
C GLY A 139 -12.56 -6.92 -1.31
N MET A 140 -12.27 -5.68 -1.69
CA MET A 140 -12.06 -4.51 -0.84
C MET A 140 -13.41 -3.86 -0.47
N LYS A 141 -14.18 -4.58 0.36
CA LYS A 141 -15.57 -4.24 0.69
C LYS A 141 -15.72 -2.89 1.39
N GLN A 142 -14.80 -2.55 2.29
CA GLN A 142 -14.89 -1.32 3.08
C GLN A 142 -14.59 -0.09 2.21
N GLU A 143 -13.65 -0.21 1.28
CA GLU A 143 -13.24 0.82 0.33
C GLU A 143 -14.31 1.05 -0.73
N ALA A 144 -14.98 -0.02 -1.16
CA ALA A 144 -16.18 0.07 -1.98
C ALA A 144 -17.29 0.85 -1.26
N LEU A 145 -17.59 0.51 -0.01
CA LEU A 145 -18.61 1.20 0.78
C LEU A 145 -18.29 2.69 0.98
N ASN A 146 -17.03 3.02 1.30
CA ASN A 146 -16.59 4.41 1.44
C ASN A 146 -16.77 5.18 0.13
N SER A 147 -16.39 4.56 -1.01
CA SER A 147 -16.57 5.17 -2.33
C SER A 147 -18.04 5.43 -2.64
N TYR A 148 -18.93 4.48 -2.33
CA TYR A 148 -20.37 4.65 -2.47
C TYR A 148 -20.95 5.73 -1.55
N GLN A 149 -20.51 5.80 -0.29
CA GLN A 149 -20.97 6.82 0.65
C GLN A 149 -20.54 8.23 0.23
N ARG A 150 -19.32 8.37 -0.28
CA ARG A 150 -18.83 9.63 -0.85
C ARG A 150 -19.63 10.02 -2.08
N ALA A 151 -19.92 9.08 -2.98
CA ALA A 151 -20.76 9.34 -4.15
C ALA A 151 -22.19 9.77 -3.74
N LEU A 152 -22.78 9.10 -2.74
CA LEU A 152 -24.10 9.45 -2.19
C LEU A 152 -24.09 10.83 -1.51
N ALA A 153 -23.00 11.22 -0.85
CA ALA A 153 -22.87 12.54 -0.23
C ALA A 153 -22.81 13.67 -1.27
N LEU A 154 -22.21 13.41 -2.44
CA LEU A 154 -22.20 14.35 -3.56
C LEU A 154 -23.60 14.52 -4.17
N TYR A 155 -24.32 13.42 -4.38
CA TYR A 155 -25.68 13.43 -4.97
C TYR A 155 -26.65 12.50 -4.20
N PRO A 156 -27.32 13.00 -3.14
CA PRO A 156 -28.14 12.17 -2.24
C PRO A 156 -29.41 11.55 -2.86
N ASN A 157 -29.87 12.08 -3.99
CA ASN A 157 -31.14 11.72 -4.64
C ASN A 157 -30.93 11.08 -6.03
N GLU A 158 -29.81 10.38 -6.22
CA GLU A 158 -29.44 9.75 -7.49
C GLU A 158 -29.74 8.23 -7.47
N PRO A 159 -30.70 7.71 -8.25
CA PRO A 159 -31.09 6.29 -8.22
C PRO A 159 -29.99 5.31 -8.60
N ARG A 160 -28.98 5.74 -9.40
CA ARG A 160 -27.84 4.89 -9.77
C ARG A 160 -27.05 4.42 -8.54
N ILE A 161 -26.81 5.30 -7.57
CA ILE A 161 -26.07 4.94 -6.35
C ILE A 161 -26.93 4.09 -5.39
N LEU A 162 -28.24 4.34 -5.31
CA LEU A 162 -29.15 3.59 -4.42
C LEU A 162 -29.30 2.12 -4.83
N ASN A 163 -29.51 1.85 -6.12
CA ASN A 163 -29.56 0.47 -6.62
C ASN A 163 -28.24 -0.28 -6.44
N THR A 164 -27.11 0.43 -6.58
CA THR A 164 -25.78 -0.16 -6.40
C THR A 164 -25.51 -0.48 -4.92
N LEU A 165 -25.93 0.39 -4.00
CA LEU A 165 -25.86 0.15 -2.56
C LEU A 165 -26.74 -1.03 -2.11
N ALA A 166 -27.91 -1.21 -2.72
CA ALA A 166 -28.77 -2.36 -2.40
C ALA A 166 -28.07 -3.71 -2.66
N LEU A 167 -27.43 -3.84 -3.82
CA LEU A 167 -26.63 -5.01 -4.17
C LEU A 167 -25.44 -5.21 -3.24
N PHE A 168 -24.77 -4.11 -2.87
CA PHE A 168 -23.68 -4.14 -1.90
C PHE A 168 -24.17 -4.71 -0.56
N TYR A 169 -25.25 -4.17 0.01
CA TYR A 169 -25.78 -4.62 1.30
C TYR A 169 -26.25 -6.08 1.28
N LEU A 170 -26.81 -6.54 0.15
CA LEU A 170 -27.17 -7.94 -0.02
C LEU A 170 -25.95 -8.87 0.05
N GLY A 171 -24.81 -8.45 -0.52
CA GLY A 171 -23.54 -9.19 -0.45
C GLY A 171 -22.89 -9.19 0.94
N GLU A 172 -23.29 -8.27 1.83
CA GLU A 172 -22.81 -8.16 3.21
C GLU A 172 -23.76 -8.77 4.25
N ASP A 173 -24.78 -9.55 3.82
CA ASP A 173 -25.81 -10.11 4.70
C ASP A 173 -26.65 -9.04 5.44
N GLU A 174 -26.65 -7.80 4.95
CA GLU A 174 -27.38 -6.67 5.51
C GLU A 174 -28.75 -6.49 4.84
N LEU A 175 -29.58 -7.54 4.91
CA LEU A 175 -30.84 -7.65 4.18
C LEU A 175 -31.77 -6.43 4.35
N LEU A 176 -31.93 -5.91 5.58
CA LEU A 176 -32.81 -4.77 5.83
C LEU A 176 -32.37 -3.51 5.10
N LYS A 177 -31.06 -3.24 5.05
CA LYS A 177 -30.52 -2.06 4.36
C LYS A 177 -30.63 -2.20 2.84
N ALA A 178 -30.49 -3.42 2.33
CA ALA A 178 -30.72 -3.71 0.92
C ALA A 178 -32.16 -3.37 0.52
N GLU A 179 -33.15 -3.77 1.32
CA GLU A 179 -34.57 -3.48 1.07
C GLU A 179 -34.87 -1.97 1.16
N GLU A 180 -34.34 -1.27 2.17
CA GLU A 180 -34.51 0.19 2.31
C GLU A 180 -33.95 0.97 1.11
N ALA A 181 -32.76 0.57 0.62
CA ALA A 181 -32.12 1.23 -0.53
C ALA A 181 -32.93 1.06 -1.82
N ILE A 182 -33.54 -0.11 -2.04
CA ILE A 182 -34.40 -0.37 -3.20
C ILE A 182 -35.67 0.48 -3.13
N ILE A 183 -36.36 0.48 -1.98
CA ILE A 183 -37.59 1.27 -1.78
C ILE A 183 -37.30 2.76 -2.05
N LYS A 184 -36.21 3.29 -1.50
CA LYS A 184 -35.82 4.68 -1.71
C LYS A 184 -35.50 4.99 -3.17
N SER A 185 -34.91 4.05 -3.91
CA SER A 185 -34.68 4.21 -5.36
C SER A 185 -36.00 4.26 -6.14
N GLU A 186 -36.97 3.41 -5.78
CA GLU A 186 -38.27 3.32 -6.44
C GLU A 186 -39.15 4.55 -6.13
N ASP A 187 -39.04 5.13 -4.94
CA ASP A 187 -39.73 6.37 -4.57
C ASP A 187 -39.28 7.58 -5.43
N ILE A 188 -38.04 7.58 -5.91
CA ILE A 188 -37.48 8.69 -6.71
C ILE A 188 -37.89 8.58 -8.19
N ASN A 189 -37.76 7.39 -8.79
CA ASN A 189 -37.91 7.21 -10.25
C ASN A 189 -38.91 6.10 -10.68
N GLY A 190 -39.61 5.46 -9.75
CA GLY A 190 -40.51 4.34 -10.02
C GLY A 190 -39.81 2.98 -10.17
N VAL A 191 -40.61 1.91 -10.31
CA VAL A 191 -40.13 0.52 -10.49
C VAL A 191 -39.49 0.34 -11.87
N SER A 192 -38.30 -0.25 -11.92
CA SER A 192 -37.53 -0.49 -13.16
C SER A 192 -37.10 -1.95 -13.27
N ALA A 193 -36.69 -2.39 -14.47
CA ALA A 193 -36.11 -3.72 -14.67
C ALA A 193 -34.91 -3.96 -13.72
N LYS A 194 -34.10 -2.91 -13.46
CA LYS A 194 -32.96 -2.99 -12.55
C LYS A 194 -33.40 -3.18 -11.09
N SER A 195 -34.45 -2.50 -10.62
CA SER A 195 -34.92 -2.67 -9.24
C SER A 195 -35.59 -4.04 -9.03
N LEU A 196 -36.34 -4.55 -10.00
CA LEU A 196 -36.91 -5.91 -9.97
C LEU A 196 -35.86 -7.02 -9.96
N HIS A 197 -34.79 -6.87 -10.73
CA HIS A 197 -33.66 -7.80 -10.70
C HIS A 197 -33.03 -7.89 -9.30
N VAL A 198 -32.79 -6.75 -8.65
CA VAL A 198 -32.25 -6.74 -7.28
C VAL A 198 -33.22 -7.42 -6.31
N ARG A 199 -34.55 -7.23 -6.45
CA ARG A 199 -35.55 -7.93 -5.61
C ARG A 199 -35.52 -9.45 -5.77
N GLY A 200 -35.32 -9.94 -7.00
CA GLY A 200 -35.14 -11.38 -7.23
C GLY A 200 -33.92 -11.94 -6.49
N GLN A 201 -32.80 -11.21 -6.52
CA GLN A 201 -31.57 -11.61 -5.81
C GLN A 201 -31.77 -11.58 -4.28
N VAL A 202 -32.52 -10.61 -3.77
CA VAL A 202 -32.92 -10.55 -2.35
C VAL A 202 -33.73 -11.78 -1.95
N SER A 203 -34.66 -12.23 -2.79
CA SER A 203 -35.46 -13.45 -2.53
C SER A 203 -34.62 -14.73 -2.58
N GLU A 204 -33.68 -14.85 -3.53
CA GLU A 204 -32.76 -16.00 -3.59
C GLU A 204 -31.92 -16.13 -2.32
N TYR A 205 -31.48 -14.99 -1.78
CA TYR A 205 -30.69 -14.93 -0.55
C TYR A 205 -31.47 -15.45 0.66
N LYS A 206 -32.79 -15.20 0.70
CA LYS A 206 -33.71 -15.73 1.74
C LYS A 206 -33.98 -17.23 1.61
N GLY A 207 -33.53 -17.87 0.52
CA GLY A 207 -33.88 -19.25 0.19
C GLY A 207 -35.30 -19.42 -0.36
N ASP A 208 -36.01 -18.32 -0.64
CA ASP A 208 -37.34 -18.32 -1.28
C ASP A 208 -37.15 -18.29 -2.80
N LEU A 209 -36.86 -19.47 -3.34
CA LEU A 209 -36.50 -19.67 -4.74
C LEU A 209 -37.71 -19.42 -5.66
N GLU A 210 -38.92 -19.71 -5.21
CA GLU A 210 -40.16 -19.48 -5.95
C GLU A 210 -40.47 -17.99 -6.11
N THR A 211 -40.33 -17.19 -5.05
CA THR A 211 -40.52 -15.73 -5.15
C THR A 211 -39.41 -15.07 -5.97
N ALA A 212 -38.18 -15.58 -5.89
CA ALA A 212 -37.08 -15.10 -6.73
C ALA A 212 -37.37 -15.29 -8.23
N LEU A 213 -37.86 -16.48 -8.60
CA LEU A 213 -38.27 -16.78 -9.97
C LEU A 213 -39.33 -15.79 -10.48
N ALA A 214 -40.35 -15.48 -9.68
CA ALA A 214 -41.40 -14.55 -10.05
C ALA A 214 -40.90 -13.12 -10.30
N PHE A 215 -39.92 -12.63 -9.54
CA PHE A 215 -39.32 -11.31 -9.78
C PHE A 215 -38.45 -11.28 -11.04
N TYR A 216 -37.70 -12.36 -11.32
CA TYR A 216 -36.93 -12.45 -12.55
C TYR A 216 -37.82 -12.51 -13.80
N GLU A 217 -38.98 -13.16 -13.72
CA GLU A 217 -39.97 -13.15 -14.80
C GLU A 217 -40.53 -11.74 -15.04
N GLN A 218 -40.91 -11.01 -13.98
CA GLN A 218 -41.38 -9.61 -14.11
C GLN A 218 -40.28 -8.66 -14.65
N ALA A 219 -39.03 -8.84 -14.23
CA ALA A 219 -37.92 -8.05 -14.76
C ALA A 219 -37.71 -8.31 -16.26
N ASN A 220 -37.82 -9.58 -16.67
CA ASN A 220 -37.68 -10.01 -18.07
C ASN A 220 -38.85 -9.54 -18.95
N ASP A 221 -40.04 -9.30 -18.37
CA ASP A 221 -41.17 -8.69 -19.10
C ASP A 221 -40.90 -7.22 -19.47
N ILE A 222 -40.12 -6.49 -18.67
CA ILE A 222 -39.75 -5.08 -18.93
C ILE A 222 -38.54 -4.98 -19.87
N ALA A 223 -37.52 -5.79 -19.64
CA ALA A 223 -36.30 -5.85 -20.43
C ALA A 223 -36.16 -7.24 -21.06
N GLN A 224 -36.87 -7.44 -22.18
CA GLN A 224 -36.81 -8.68 -22.94
C GLN A 224 -35.38 -8.91 -23.46
N ASP A 225 -34.94 -10.17 -23.40
CA ASP A 225 -33.63 -10.62 -23.87
C ASP A 225 -32.42 -10.04 -23.11
N ASP A 226 -32.59 -9.57 -21.86
CA ASP A 226 -31.44 -9.24 -21.00
C ASP A 226 -30.72 -10.54 -20.56
N PRO A 227 -29.46 -10.78 -20.99
CA PRO A 227 -28.74 -12.02 -20.68
C PRO A 227 -28.49 -12.21 -19.17
N VAL A 228 -28.46 -11.12 -18.40
CA VAL A 228 -28.28 -11.17 -16.95
C VAL A 228 -29.52 -11.78 -16.29
N LEU A 229 -30.71 -11.40 -16.76
CA LEU A 229 -31.98 -11.89 -16.22
C LEU A 229 -32.22 -13.37 -16.56
N GLN A 230 -31.89 -13.79 -17.79
CA GLN A 230 -32.04 -15.19 -18.21
C GLN A 230 -31.14 -16.16 -17.41
N ARG A 231 -29.89 -15.77 -17.13
CA ARG A 231 -28.97 -16.59 -16.31
C ARG A 231 -29.42 -16.72 -14.86
N ALA A 232 -29.97 -15.65 -14.28
CA ALA A 232 -30.54 -15.67 -12.93
C ALA A 232 -31.71 -16.66 -12.85
N LYS A 233 -32.60 -16.64 -13.86
CA LYS A 233 -33.71 -17.61 -14.00
C LYS A 233 -33.23 -19.06 -14.07
N ALA A 234 -32.25 -19.37 -14.91
CA ALA A 234 -31.72 -20.74 -15.08
C ALA A 234 -31.11 -21.31 -13.79
N ASN A 235 -30.33 -20.52 -13.05
CA ASN A 235 -29.72 -20.95 -11.79
C ASN A 235 -30.75 -21.36 -10.74
N VAL A 236 -31.83 -20.60 -10.62
CA VAL A 236 -32.91 -20.88 -9.65
C VAL A 236 -33.62 -22.19 -9.98
N LEU A 237 -33.92 -22.44 -11.26
CA LEU A 237 -34.57 -23.68 -11.71
C LEU A 237 -33.74 -24.94 -11.39
N ILE A 238 -32.40 -24.89 -11.59
CA ILE A 238 -31.49 -25.99 -11.25
C ILE A 238 -31.50 -26.30 -9.75
N ARG A 239 -31.53 -25.25 -8.91
CA ARG A 239 -31.55 -25.41 -7.45
C ARG A 239 -32.89 -25.95 -6.94
N LEU A 240 -33.99 -25.63 -7.63
CA LEU A 240 -35.32 -26.22 -7.38
C LEU A 240 -35.42 -27.67 -7.85
N GLY A 241 -34.42 -28.20 -8.56
CA GLY A 241 -34.46 -29.53 -9.16
C GLY A 241 -35.40 -29.64 -10.35
N GLN A 242 -35.85 -28.51 -10.90
CA GLN A 242 -36.64 -28.41 -12.13
C GLN A 242 -35.70 -28.51 -13.34
N ASP A 243 -34.99 -29.63 -13.44
CA ASP A 243 -33.91 -29.85 -14.40
C ASP A 243 -34.41 -29.71 -15.87
N GLU A 244 -35.68 -30.07 -16.17
CA GLU A 244 -36.28 -29.93 -17.52
C GLU A 244 -36.54 -28.46 -17.91
N GLU A 245 -37.11 -27.66 -17.02
CA GLU A 245 -37.37 -26.23 -17.26
C GLU A 245 -36.05 -25.44 -17.34
N ALA A 246 -35.05 -25.83 -16.54
CA ALA A 246 -33.72 -25.26 -16.60
C ALA A 246 -33.06 -25.50 -17.96
N ILE A 247 -33.21 -26.70 -18.54
CA ILE A 247 -32.69 -27.01 -19.88
C ILE A 247 -33.28 -26.07 -20.93
N VAL A 248 -34.59 -25.80 -20.92
CA VAL A 248 -35.23 -24.90 -21.89
C VAL A 248 -34.65 -23.48 -21.82
N VAL A 249 -34.43 -22.94 -20.62
CA VAL A 249 -33.84 -21.61 -20.45
C VAL A 249 -32.37 -21.60 -20.90
N LEU A 250 -31.61 -22.66 -20.58
CA LEU A 250 -30.21 -22.79 -20.99
C LEU A 250 -30.07 -22.94 -22.51
N GLU A 251 -30.97 -23.66 -23.17
CA GLU A 251 -31.04 -23.76 -24.63
C GLU A 251 -31.36 -22.42 -25.28
N SER A 252 -32.28 -21.63 -24.70
CA SER A 252 -32.58 -20.27 -25.18
C SER A 252 -31.37 -19.34 -25.08
N ILE A 253 -30.58 -19.42 -24.00
CA ILE A 253 -29.31 -18.68 -23.88
C ILE A 253 -28.34 -19.11 -25.00
N LEU A 254 -28.26 -20.41 -25.30
CA LEU A 254 -27.38 -20.94 -26.33
C LEU A 254 -27.86 -20.64 -27.76
N GLU A 255 -29.16 -20.40 -27.99
CA GLU A 255 -29.66 -19.92 -29.28
C GLU A 255 -29.18 -18.49 -29.59
N GLN A 256 -29.11 -17.63 -28.57
CA GLN A 256 -28.64 -16.25 -28.71
C GLN A 256 -27.11 -16.16 -28.66
N THR A 257 -26.50 -16.98 -27.81
CA THR A 257 -25.07 -17.02 -27.54
C THR A 257 -24.55 -18.47 -27.51
N PRO A 258 -24.25 -19.08 -28.67
CA PRO A 258 -23.87 -20.51 -28.78
C PRO A 258 -22.64 -20.92 -27.97
N ASP A 259 -21.78 -19.96 -27.64
CA ASP A 259 -20.52 -20.16 -26.92
C ASP A 259 -20.59 -19.75 -25.44
N ASP A 260 -21.78 -19.67 -24.83
CA ASP A 260 -21.92 -19.34 -23.41
C ASP A 260 -21.36 -20.46 -22.50
N PRO A 261 -20.26 -20.20 -21.74
CA PRO A 261 -19.60 -21.24 -20.95
C PRO A 261 -20.41 -21.68 -19.73
N PHE A 262 -21.21 -20.76 -19.18
CA PHE A 262 -22.05 -21.04 -18.01
C PHE A 262 -23.18 -22.00 -18.38
N ALA A 263 -23.83 -21.78 -19.53
CA ALA A 263 -24.89 -22.64 -20.01
C ALA A 263 -24.37 -24.05 -20.33
N LYS A 264 -23.22 -24.16 -21.01
CA LYS A 264 -22.60 -25.46 -21.32
C LYS A 264 -22.16 -26.23 -20.06
N LEU A 265 -21.53 -25.59 -19.07
CA LEU A 265 -21.17 -26.29 -17.81
C LEU A 265 -22.42 -26.84 -17.11
N SER A 266 -23.45 -26.01 -16.99
CA SER A 266 -24.68 -26.37 -16.28
C SER A 266 -25.38 -27.55 -16.96
N LEU A 267 -25.46 -27.54 -18.29
CA LEU A 267 -26.02 -28.64 -19.07
C LEU A 267 -25.20 -29.94 -18.95
N GLY A 268 -23.87 -29.86 -18.98
CA GLY A 268 -22.98 -31.02 -18.84
C GLY A 268 -23.08 -31.69 -17.46
N ARG A 269 -23.18 -30.88 -16.39
CA ARG A 269 -23.38 -31.38 -15.01
C ARG A 269 -24.74 -32.05 -14.83
N ILE A 270 -25.81 -31.47 -15.38
CA ILE A 270 -27.15 -32.07 -15.35
C ILE A 270 -27.11 -33.42 -16.10
N SER A 271 -26.43 -33.48 -17.26
CA SER A 271 -26.28 -34.71 -18.05
C SER A 271 -25.51 -35.82 -17.31
N ALA A 272 -24.40 -35.49 -16.64
CA ALA A 272 -23.62 -36.44 -15.83
C ALA A 272 -24.43 -36.98 -14.63
N LYS A 273 -25.19 -36.11 -13.97
CA LYS A 273 -26.06 -36.46 -12.84
C LYS A 273 -27.20 -37.41 -13.25
N VAL A 274 -27.76 -37.23 -14.45
CA VAL A 274 -28.84 -38.07 -15.00
C VAL A 274 -28.31 -39.42 -15.53
N GLY A 275 -26.99 -39.67 -15.47
CA GLY A 275 -26.36 -40.93 -15.86
C GLY A 275 -26.10 -41.05 -17.36
N ASN A 276 -26.16 -39.94 -18.10
CA ASN A 276 -25.83 -39.88 -19.51
C ASN A 276 -24.37 -39.45 -19.69
N GLU A 277 -23.44 -40.37 -19.42
CA GLU A 277 -21.99 -40.13 -19.47
C GLU A 277 -21.52 -39.69 -20.87
N GLU A 278 -22.12 -40.21 -21.94
CA GLU A 278 -21.75 -39.89 -23.33
C GLU A 278 -22.11 -38.43 -23.68
N SER A 279 -23.32 -37.97 -23.33
CA SER A 279 -23.68 -36.57 -23.53
C SER A 279 -22.88 -35.62 -22.62
N ALA A 280 -22.57 -36.03 -21.39
CA ALA A 280 -21.74 -35.24 -20.50
C ALA A 280 -20.31 -35.07 -21.04
N GLU A 281 -19.70 -36.14 -21.53
CA GLU A 281 -18.36 -36.11 -22.13
C GLU A 281 -18.32 -35.19 -23.37
N LEU A 282 -19.33 -35.28 -24.24
CA LEU A 282 -19.46 -34.41 -25.42
C LEU A 282 -19.56 -32.93 -25.01
N ILE A 283 -20.44 -32.59 -24.06
CA ILE A 283 -20.65 -31.20 -23.62
C ILE A 283 -19.39 -30.65 -22.94
N PHE A 284 -18.71 -31.44 -22.10
CA PHE A 284 -17.44 -31.00 -21.49
C PHE A 284 -16.32 -30.84 -22.51
N GLY A 285 -16.31 -31.66 -23.57
CA GLY A 285 -15.39 -31.51 -24.70
C GLY A 285 -15.63 -30.20 -25.47
N GLU A 286 -16.88 -29.89 -25.79
CA GLU A 286 -17.25 -28.61 -26.42
C GLU A 286 -16.91 -27.42 -25.54
N LEU A 287 -17.25 -27.49 -24.25
CA LEU A 287 -16.93 -26.45 -23.28
C LEU A 287 -15.42 -26.22 -23.19
N THR A 288 -14.62 -27.29 -23.22
CA THR A 288 -13.15 -27.17 -23.27
C THR A 288 -12.69 -26.43 -24.53
N SER A 289 -13.30 -26.70 -25.69
CA SER A 289 -13.02 -25.98 -26.94
C SER A 289 -13.38 -24.50 -26.85
N VAL A 290 -14.55 -24.17 -26.31
CA VAL A 290 -14.98 -22.78 -26.09
C VAL A 290 -14.01 -22.04 -25.17
N LEU A 291 -13.70 -22.64 -24.02
CA LEU A 291 -12.78 -22.05 -23.04
C LEU A 291 -11.36 -21.87 -23.60
N SER A 292 -10.93 -22.74 -24.53
CA SER A 292 -9.63 -22.63 -25.19
C SER A 292 -9.52 -21.41 -26.12
N GLN A 293 -10.64 -20.93 -26.67
CA GLN A 293 -10.67 -19.77 -27.57
C GLN A 293 -10.68 -18.44 -26.83
N ILE A 294 -11.04 -18.45 -25.54
CA ILE A 294 -10.97 -17.26 -24.70
C ILE A 294 -9.47 -16.93 -24.45
N PRO A 295 -9.05 -15.67 -24.51
CA PRO A 295 -7.69 -15.28 -24.10
C PRO A 295 -7.40 -15.64 -22.62
N ASP A 296 -6.16 -16.05 -22.31
CA ASP A 296 -5.80 -16.53 -20.96
C ASP A 296 -5.86 -15.43 -19.88
N ASP A 297 -5.61 -14.18 -20.25
CA ASP A 297 -5.81 -12.99 -19.41
C ASP A 297 -7.30 -12.76 -19.07
N ALA A 298 -8.18 -12.99 -20.04
CA ALA A 298 -9.62 -12.96 -19.83
C ALA A 298 -10.12 -14.12 -18.93
N LYS A 299 -9.52 -15.32 -19.05
CA LYS A 299 -9.87 -16.47 -18.20
C LYS A 299 -9.41 -16.29 -16.76
N THR A 300 -8.21 -15.78 -16.56
CA THR A 300 -7.63 -15.61 -15.22
C THR A 300 -8.24 -14.43 -14.46
N SER A 301 -8.82 -13.44 -15.15
CA SER A 301 -9.54 -12.33 -14.51
C SER A 301 -10.92 -12.72 -14.00
N ASP A 302 -11.59 -13.71 -14.61
CA ASP A 302 -12.92 -14.16 -14.20
C ASP A 302 -12.88 -15.42 -13.29
N ALA A 303 -13.23 -15.26 -12.01
CA ALA A 303 -13.33 -16.37 -11.05
C ALA A 303 -14.28 -17.48 -11.52
N THR A 304 -15.34 -17.11 -12.23
CA THR A 304 -16.37 -18.04 -12.67
C THR A 304 -15.81 -18.97 -13.74
N LEU A 305 -15.04 -18.43 -14.69
CA LEU A 305 -14.38 -19.23 -15.73
C LEU A 305 -13.34 -20.18 -15.15
N LEU A 306 -12.59 -19.74 -14.13
CA LEU A 306 -11.62 -20.59 -13.42
C LEU A 306 -12.28 -21.77 -12.71
N LEU A 307 -13.43 -21.55 -12.07
CA LEU A 307 -14.21 -22.62 -11.46
C LEU A 307 -14.74 -23.60 -12.51
N ILE A 308 -15.26 -23.08 -13.62
CA ILE A 308 -15.77 -23.87 -14.74
C ILE A 308 -14.66 -24.78 -15.28
N GLU A 309 -13.45 -24.26 -15.51
CA GLU A 309 -12.30 -25.05 -15.98
C GLU A 309 -11.84 -26.09 -14.94
N GLY A 310 -11.74 -25.71 -13.67
CA GLY A 310 -11.30 -26.61 -12.61
C GLY A 310 -12.26 -27.78 -12.39
N LEU A 311 -13.57 -27.52 -12.42
CA LEU A 311 -14.58 -28.57 -12.35
C LEU A 311 -14.54 -29.48 -13.58
N THR A 312 -14.45 -28.89 -14.78
CA THR A 312 -14.33 -29.66 -16.03
C THR A 312 -13.11 -30.61 -15.99
N ALA A 313 -11.96 -30.14 -15.51
CA ALA A 313 -10.75 -30.94 -15.36
C ALA A 313 -10.86 -32.07 -14.32
N ILE A 314 -11.58 -31.85 -13.21
CA ILE A 314 -11.87 -32.91 -12.23
C ILE A 314 -12.73 -34.01 -12.87
N TYR A 315 -13.76 -33.64 -13.64
CA TYR A 315 -14.62 -34.62 -14.35
C TYR A 315 -13.87 -35.37 -15.45
N GLN A 316 -12.70 -34.87 -15.88
CA GLN A 316 -11.82 -35.49 -16.88
C GLN A 316 -10.58 -36.20 -16.26
N ASP A 317 -10.53 -36.40 -14.93
CA ASP A 317 -9.41 -37.02 -14.19
C ASP A 317 -8.04 -36.28 -14.32
N ASN A 318 -8.05 -35.02 -14.73
CA ASN A 318 -6.84 -34.22 -14.90
C ASN A 318 -6.51 -33.44 -13.62
N HIS A 319 -5.97 -34.13 -12.61
CA HIS A 319 -5.67 -33.54 -11.29
C HIS A 319 -4.65 -32.40 -11.32
N LYS A 320 -3.72 -32.38 -12.28
CA LYS A 320 -2.74 -31.29 -12.39
C LYS A 320 -3.40 -30.01 -12.90
N GLN A 321 -4.26 -30.11 -13.92
CA GLN A 321 -5.00 -28.96 -14.42
C GLN A 321 -6.04 -28.50 -13.39
N ALA A 322 -6.71 -29.44 -12.73
CA ALA A 322 -7.64 -29.11 -11.64
C ALA A 322 -6.94 -28.37 -10.50
N GLN A 323 -5.73 -28.78 -10.10
CA GLN A 323 -4.95 -28.06 -9.09
C GLN A 323 -4.74 -26.59 -9.48
N ILE A 324 -4.26 -26.34 -10.70
CA ILE A 324 -3.98 -24.99 -11.19
C ILE A 324 -5.25 -24.13 -11.18
N LYS A 325 -6.35 -24.66 -11.71
CA LYS A 325 -7.59 -23.90 -11.86
C LYS A 325 -8.32 -23.68 -10.53
N LEU A 326 -8.32 -24.67 -9.64
CA LEU A 326 -8.87 -24.53 -8.29
C LEU A 326 -8.01 -23.64 -7.39
N GLU A 327 -6.68 -23.64 -7.56
CA GLU A 327 -5.79 -22.65 -6.92
C GLU A 327 -6.17 -21.22 -7.36
N GLN A 328 -6.30 -21.00 -8.68
CA GLN A 328 -6.69 -19.71 -9.25
C GLN A 328 -8.10 -19.28 -8.80
N PHE A 329 -9.04 -20.23 -8.72
CA PHE A 329 -10.38 -19.96 -8.22
C PHE A 329 -10.39 -19.61 -6.74
N LEU A 330 -9.73 -20.41 -5.88
CA LEU A 330 -9.66 -20.18 -4.43
C LEU A 330 -8.87 -18.91 -4.08
N ALA A 331 -8.01 -18.42 -4.98
CA ALA A 331 -7.40 -17.10 -4.84
C ALA A 331 -8.44 -15.98 -4.88
N LYS A 332 -9.51 -16.14 -5.68
CA LYS A 332 -10.62 -15.18 -5.79
C LYS A 332 -11.78 -15.48 -4.84
N ARG A 333 -12.03 -16.76 -4.53
CA ARG A 333 -13.15 -17.24 -3.69
C ARG A 333 -12.64 -18.15 -2.57
N PRO A 334 -12.01 -17.58 -1.53
CA PRO A 334 -11.24 -18.34 -0.56
C PRO A 334 -12.06 -19.29 0.32
N GLU A 335 -13.33 -19.04 0.60
CA GLU A 335 -14.08 -19.78 1.63
C GLU A 335 -14.85 -20.99 1.11
N ASN A 336 -14.72 -21.32 -0.18
CA ASN A 336 -15.45 -22.42 -0.79
C ASN A 336 -14.92 -23.80 -0.32
N ILE A 337 -15.60 -24.42 0.64
CA ILE A 337 -15.21 -25.71 1.28
C ILE A 337 -14.99 -26.82 0.25
N ASN A 338 -15.87 -26.88 -0.75
CA ASN A 338 -15.85 -27.92 -1.77
C ASN A 338 -14.59 -27.80 -2.64
N ALA A 339 -14.22 -26.59 -3.04
CA ALA A 339 -12.98 -26.37 -3.78
C ALA A 339 -11.72 -26.67 -2.93
N ILE A 340 -11.76 -26.41 -1.61
CA ILE A 340 -10.65 -26.68 -0.68
C ILE A 340 -10.40 -28.18 -0.54
N GLU A 341 -11.46 -28.96 -0.39
CA GLU A 341 -11.36 -30.42 -0.30
C GLU A 341 -10.80 -31.01 -1.59
N LEU A 342 -11.38 -30.62 -2.73
CA LEU A 342 -10.95 -31.11 -4.05
C LEU A 342 -9.48 -30.79 -4.33
N LEU A 343 -9.00 -29.63 -3.90
CA LEU A 343 -7.61 -29.24 -4.06
C LEU A 343 -6.66 -29.96 -3.07
N ALA A 344 -7.02 -30.08 -1.79
CA ALA A 344 -6.19 -30.74 -0.78
C ALA A 344 -5.95 -32.22 -1.11
N ARG A 345 -7.00 -32.90 -1.57
CA ARG A 345 -6.92 -34.27 -2.04
C ARG A 345 -6.02 -34.38 -3.27
N SER A 346 -6.19 -33.47 -4.23
CA SER A 346 -5.36 -33.45 -5.42
C SER A 346 -3.86 -33.30 -5.08
N TYR A 347 -3.48 -32.48 -4.09
CA TYR A 347 -2.08 -32.34 -3.66
C TYR A 347 -1.49 -33.60 -3.01
N LEU A 348 -2.26 -34.25 -2.14
CA LEU A 348 -1.80 -35.46 -1.45
C LEU A 348 -1.59 -36.61 -2.44
N ILE A 349 -2.49 -36.77 -3.43
CA ILE A 349 -2.35 -37.74 -4.52
C ILE A 349 -1.06 -37.49 -5.31
N THR A 350 -0.70 -36.23 -5.51
CA THR A 350 0.52 -35.85 -6.23
C THR A 350 1.78 -35.73 -5.35
N GLN A 351 1.78 -36.27 -4.12
CA GLN A 351 2.92 -36.24 -3.17
C GLN A 351 3.41 -34.83 -2.78
N LEU A 352 2.50 -33.87 -2.61
CA LEU A 352 2.79 -32.48 -2.22
C LEU A 352 2.23 -32.15 -0.82
N PRO A 353 2.77 -32.71 0.27
CA PRO A 353 2.22 -32.57 1.62
C PRO A 353 2.34 -31.15 2.19
N SER A 354 3.35 -30.39 1.78
CA SER A 354 3.51 -28.98 2.16
C SER A 354 2.40 -28.09 1.59
N LYS A 355 2.00 -28.32 0.33
CA LYS A 355 0.88 -27.61 -0.30
C LYS A 355 -0.45 -27.98 0.33
N ALA A 356 -0.67 -29.27 0.61
CA ALA A 356 -1.85 -29.74 1.33
C ALA A 356 -1.95 -29.13 2.73
N LEU A 357 -0.84 -29.11 3.48
CA LEU A 357 -0.77 -28.48 4.81
C LEU A 357 -1.13 -27.00 4.73
N ASN A 358 -0.53 -26.28 3.79
CA ASN A 358 -0.76 -24.84 3.65
C ASN A 358 -2.23 -24.55 3.36
N LEU A 359 -2.83 -25.30 2.43
CA LEU A 359 -4.23 -25.17 2.09
C LEU A 359 -5.14 -25.46 3.29
N LEU A 360 -5.00 -26.63 3.92
CA LEU A 360 -5.89 -27.04 5.01
C LEU A 360 -5.71 -26.17 6.25
N ASP A 361 -4.49 -25.74 6.55
CA ASP A 361 -4.21 -24.82 7.65
C ASP A 361 -4.84 -23.45 7.43
N LYS A 362 -4.75 -22.90 6.21
CA LYS A 362 -5.42 -21.64 5.86
C LYS A 362 -6.94 -21.72 5.96
N LYS A 363 -7.47 -22.93 5.83
CA LYS A 363 -8.91 -23.21 5.82
C LYS A 363 -9.37 -23.90 7.10
N ALA A 364 -8.54 -23.92 8.14
CA ALA A 364 -8.80 -24.65 9.37
C ALA A 364 -10.14 -24.29 10.02
N ALA A 365 -10.55 -23.01 10.01
CA ALA A 365 -11.85 -22.58 10.53
C ALA A 365 -13.01 -23.13 9.68
N THR A 366 -12.85 -23.06 8.36
CA THR A 366 -13.80 -23.57 7.37
C THR A 366 -13.98 -25.09 7.45
N ILE A 367 -12.91 -25.85 7.78
CA ILE A 367 -12.93 -27.32 7.83
C ILE A 367 -13.00 -27.90 9.26
N ALA A 368 -13.16 -27.06 10.29
CA ALA A 368 -12.89 -27.45 11.68
C ALA A 368 -13.77 -28.59 12.22
N GLU A 369 -14.93 -28.81 11.61
CA GLU A 369 -15.89 -29.86 11.99
C GLU A 369 -15.76 -31.11 11.09
N ASN A 370 -14.94 -31.01 10.04
CA ASN A 370 -14.62 -32.12 9.15
C ASN A 370 -13.45 -32.94 9.72
N LEU A 371 -13.74 -34.05 10.43
CA LEU A 371 -12.75 -34.92 11.10
C LEU A 371 -11.64 -35.45 10.17
N PRO A 372 -11.94 -35.97 8.97
CA PRO A 372 -10.91 -36.45 8.05
C PRO A 372 -9.90 -35.38 7.67
N LEU A 373 -10.37 -34.18 7.26
CA LEU A 373 -9.48 -33.08 6.93
C LEU A 373 -8.70 -32.58 8.17
N SER A 374 -9.28 -32.69 9.36
CA SER A 374 -8.67 -32.28 10.63
C SER A 374 -7.53 -33.19 11.10
N LEU A 375 -7.66 -34.52 11.01
CA LEU A 375 -6.55 -35.43 11.38
C LEU A 375 -5.38 -35.35 10.41
N VAL A 376 -5.67 -35.23 9.11
CA VAL A 376 -4.64 -34.95 8.08
C VAL A 376 -3.93 -33.64 8.41
N LEU A 377 -4.67 -32.62 8.80
CA LEU A 377 -4.11 -31.36 9.23
C LEU A 377 -3.26 -31.49 10.50
N CYS A 378 -3.63 -32.32 11.49
CA CYS A 378 -2.86 -32.53 12.72
C CYS A 378 -1.51 -33.22 12.48
N ASP A 379 -1.46 -34.26 11.64
CA ASP A 379 -0.19 -34.91 11.27
C ASP A 379 0.73 -33.93 10.53
N LEU A 380 0.16 -33.23 9.55
CA LEU A 380 0.88 -32.19 8.83
C LEU A 380 1.34 -31.07 9.79
N TYR A 381 0.56 -30.73 10.82
CA TYR A 381 0.95 -29.82 11.89
C TYR A 381 2.14 -30.33 12.70
N LEU A 382 2.16 -31.59 13.12
CA LEU A 382 3.31 -32.11 13.84
C LEU A 382 4.57 -32.14 12.99
N ARG A 383 4.49 -32.60 11.73
CA ARG A 383 5.62 -32.59 10.79
C ARG A 383 6.16 -31.18 10.60
N SER A 384 5.27 -30.21 10.50
CA SER A 384 5.57 -28.79 10.36
C SER A 384 5.81 -28.01 11.67
N ASN A 385 5.95 -28.69 12.81
CA ASN A 385 6.20 -28.08 14.12
C ASN A 385 5.06 -27.18 14.67
N LYS A 386 3.84 -27.28 14.14
CA LYS A 386 2.63 -26.55 14.59
C LYS A 386 1.89 -27.27 15.73
N VAL A 387 2.63 -27.49 16.80
CA VAL A 387 2.23 -28.38 17.90
C VAL A 387 1.00 -27.90 18.66
N HIS A 388 0.89 -26.60 18.94
CA HIS A 388 -0.27 -26.02 19.61
C HIS A 388 -1.55 -26.11 18.77
N ARG A 389 -1.42 -26.05 17.44
CA ARG A 389 -2.56 -26.17 16.53
C ARG A 389 -3.06 -27.60 16.46
N CYS A 390 -2.13 -28.57 16.41
CA CYS A 390 -2.51 -29.96 16.55
C CYS A 390 -3.16 -30.20 17.92
N ASN A 391 -2.63 -29.67 19.01
CA ASN A 391 -3.25 -29.81 20.32
C ASN A 391 -4.67 -29.25 20.42
N ASN A 392 -4.90 -28.01 19.95
CA ASN A 392 -6.24 -27.42 19.97
C ASN A 392 -7.22 -28.24 19.10
N LEU A 393 -6.73 -28.68 17.94
CA LEU A 393 -7.51 -29.55 17.07
C LEU A 393 -7.83 -30.88 17.77
N LEU A 394 -6.86 -31.50 18.45
CA LEU A 394 -7.07 -32.70 19.24
C LEU A 394 -8.06 -32.45 20.38
N ASP A 395 -7.99 -31.33 21.10
CA ASP A 395 -8.96 -31.01 22.16
C ASP A 395 -10.39 -30.91 21.59
N ARG A 396 -10.57 -30.25 20.45
CA ARG A 396 -11.86 -30.16 19.75
C ARG A 396 -12.32 -31.53 19.26
N LEU A 397 -11.42 -32.31 18.68
CA LEU A 397 -11.72 -33.64 18.19
C LEU A 397 -12.04 -34.60 19.35
N THR A 398 -11.34 -34.54 20.47
CA THR A 398 -11.61 -35.33 21.68
C THR A 398 -12.97 -34.97 22.27
N ASN A 399 -13.37 -33.69 22.24
CA ASN A 399 -14.69 -33.25 22.70
C ASN A 399 -15.83 -33.75 21.79
N ILE A 400 -15.62 -33.81 20.47
CA ILE A 400 -16.63 -34.26 19.50
C ILE A 400 -16.67 -35.80 19.41
N TYR A 401 -15.52 -36.47 19.52
CA TYR A 401 -15.34 -37.88 19.16
C TYR A 401 -14.86 -38.84 20.28
N GLY A 402 -14.38 -38.37 21.45
CA GLY A 402 -14.03 -39.20 22.61
C GLY A 402 -12.72 -40.03 22.54
N ASN A 403 -12.65 -41.16 23.25
CA ASN A 403 -11.44 -42.00 23.40
C ASN A 403 -11.05 -42.73 22.10
N ASN A 404 -10.11 -42.16 21.35
CA ASN A 404 -9.59 -42.73 20.10
C ASN A 404 -8.06 -42.88 20.14
N ALA A 405 -7.53 -44.06 19.79
CA ALA A 405 -6.09 -44.36 19.85
C ALA A 405 -5.22 -43.47 18.94
N SER A 406 -5.78 -43.00 17.81
CA SER A 406 -5.09 -42.08 16.88
C SER A 406 -4.91 -40.69 17.49
N ILE A 407 -5.82 -40.29 18.38
CA ILE A 407 -5.71 -39.03 19.13
C ILE A 407 -4.64 -39.18 20.23
N GLN A 408 -4.69 -40.26 21.03
CA GLN A 408 -3.77 -40.48 22.17
C GLN A 408 -2.28 -40.54 21.79
N THR A 409 -1.97 -41.20 20.67
CA THR A 409 -0.58 -41.25 20.16
C THR A 409 -0.09 -39.87 19.74
N MET A 410 -0.99 -39.07 19.13
CA MET A 410 -0.70 -37.71 18.69
C MET A 410 -0.43 -36.79 19.90
N GLU A 411 -1.12 -36.97 21.03
CA GLU A 411 -0.92 -36.21 22.27
C GLU A 411 0.49 -36.37 22.88
N ILE A 412 1.04 -37.58 22.92
CA ILE A 412 2.39 -37.81 23.47
C ILE A 412 3.45 -37.19 22.55
N GLN A 413 3.28 -37.32 21.24
CA GLN A 413 4.18 -36.70 20.26
C GLN A 413 4.16 -35.17 20.38
N VAL A 414 2.99 -34.58 20.66
CA VAL A 414 2.89 -33.16 20.98
C VAL A 414 3.75 -32.82 22.20
N LEU A 415 3.62 -33.52 23.34
CA LEU A 415 4.37 -33.17 24.56
C LEU A 415 5.88 -33.18 24.35
N LEU A 416 6.39 -34.16 23.61
CA LEU A 416 7.80 -34.25 23.27
C LEU A 416 8.22 -33.11 22.35
N ARG A 417 7.40 -32.76 21.36
CA ARG A 417 7.63 -31.58 20.53
C ARG A 417 7.50 -30.27 21.31
N ARG A 418 6.91 -30.25 22.52
CA ARG A 418 6.83 -29.07 23.41
C ARG A 418 8.00 -28.94 24.37
N ASP A 419 9.00 -29.82 24.28
CA ASP A 419 10.09 -29.88 25.26
C ASP A 419 9.59 -30.04 26.70
N ARG A 420 8.53 -30.83 26.86
CA ARG A 420 7.99 -31.23 28.18
C ARG A 420 8.22 -32.72 28.40
N PRO A 421 9.49 -33.17 28.41
CA PRO A 421 9.78 -34.60 28.46
C PRO A 421 9.33 -35.26 29.77
N GLU A 422 9.33 -34.56 30.91
CA GLU A 422 8.79 -35.09 32.18
C GLU A 422 7.30 -35.46 32.09
N GLU A 423 6.51 -34.64 31.43
CA GLU A 423 5.07 -34.87 31.28
C GLU A 423 4.77 -35.94 30.23
N ALA A 424 5.55 -35.93 29.14
CA ALA A 424 5.48 -36.99 28.15
C ALA A 424 5.77 -38.36 28.76
N LEU A 425 6.75 -38.45 29.68
CA LEU A 425 7.09 -39.68 30.40
C LEU A 425 5.91 -40.20 31.22
N THR A 426 5.25 -39.31 31.95
CA THR A 426 4.10 -39.63 32.81
C THR A 426 2.90 -40.10 31.98
N LEU A 427 2.59 -39.38 30.89
CA LEU A 427 1.46 -39.70 30.02
C LEU A 427 1.66 -41.05 29.31
N TYR A 428 2.87 -41.29 28.82
CA TYR A 428 3.26 -42.56 28.21
C TYR A 428 3.05 -43.75 29.17
N GLN A 429 3.51 -43.63 30.42
CA GLN A 429 3.32 -44.67 31.43
C GLN A 429 1.84 -44.91 31.75
N SER A 430 1.01 -43.86 31.72
CA SER A 430 -0.44 -43.97 32.00
C SER A 430 -1.22 -44.69 30.89
N TYR A 431 -0.90 -44.47 29.62
CA TYR A 431 -1.62 -45.07 28.49
C TYR A 431 -1.12 -46.47 28.12
N PHE A 432 0.17 -46.75 28.32
CA PHE A 432 0.80 -47.94 27.75
C PHE A 432 1.44 -48.88 28.77
N GLY A 433 1.80 -48.45 29.99
CA GLY A 433 2.40 -49.32 31.02
C GLY A 433 3.68 -50.04 30.55
N GLU A 434 3.82 -51.33 30.86
CA GLU A 434 4.94 -52.19 30.39
C GLU A 434 4.77 -52.73 28.96
N ARG A 435 3.76 -52.27 28.19
CA ARG A 435 3.56 -52.73 26.81
C ARG A 435 4.80 -52.42 25.97
N SER A 436 5.34 -53.45 25.35
CA SER A 436 6.61 -53.37 24.63
C SER A 436 6.47 -53.79 23.17
N ASP A 437 6.07 -52.84 22.32
CA ASP A 437 6.47 -52.88 20.91
C ASP A 437 7.62 -51.90 20.66
N THR A 438 8.28 -52.06 19.51
CA THR A 438 9.49 -51.30 19.17
C THR A 438 9.22 -49.81 19.01
N THR A 439 8.04 -49.42 18.51
CA THR A 439 7.64 -48.01 18.31
C THR A 439 7.52 -47.29 19.65
N LEU A 440 6.93 -47.96 20.64
CA LEU A 440 6.77 -47.44 21.99
C LEU A 440 8.11 -47.33 22.74
N ARG A 441 9.04 -48.30 22.60
CA ARG A 441 10.38 -48.24 23.22
C ARG A 441 11.27 -47.11 22.69
N LYS A 442 11.24 -46.85 21.38
CA LYS A 442 11.94 -45.71 20.78
C LYS A 442 11.45 -44.38 21.35
N LEU A 443 10.12 -44.25 21.45
CA LEU A 443 9.51 -43.08 22.05
C LEU A 443 10.03 -42.87 23.48
N TYR A 444 10.13 -43.93 24.29
CA TYR A 444 10.62 -43.89 25.67
C TYR A 444 12.10 -43.45 25.81
N ALA A 445 13.01 -43.98 24.98
CA ALA A 445 14.44 -43.60 25.00
C ALA A 445 14.63 -42.10 24.67
N PHE A 446 13.89 -41.61 23.66
CA PHE A 446 13.92 -40.21 23.26
C PHE A 446 13.49 -39.25 24.39
N ILE A 447 12.52 -39.66 25.23
CA ILE A 447 12.09 -38.85 26.38
C ILE A 447 13.25 -38.60 27.36
N HIS A 448 14.02 -39.63 27.68
CA HIS A 448 15.13 -39.55 28.65
C HIS A 448 16.29 -38.69 28.17
N ALA A 449 16.58 -38.71 26.87
CA ALA A 449 17.62 -37.86 26.29
C ALA A 449 17.28 -36.37 26.36
N ARG A 450 16.01 -36.01 26.13
CA ARG A 450 15.54 -34.62 26.28
C ARG A 450 15.67 -34.10 27.71
N LEU A 451 15.71 -34.98 28.72
CA LEU A 451 15.92 -34.62 30.12
C LEU A 451 17.40 -34.37 30.48
N GLY A 452 18.33 -34.47 29.52
CA GLY A 452 19.78 -34.44 29.79
C GLY A 452 20.29 -35.67 30.54
N ARG A 453 19.44 -36.70 30.71
CA ARG A 453 19.78 -37.98 31.35
C ARG A 453 20.41 -38.91 30.32
N ASN A 454 21.54 -38.46 29.79
CA ASN A 454 22.18 -39.08 28.63
C ASN A 454 22.58 -40.53 28.91
N ASP A 455 22.97 -40.88 30.14
CA ASP A 455 23.30 -42.26 30.54
C ASP A 455 22.05 -43.18 30.65
N GLU A 456 20.90 -42.66 31.08
CA GLU A 456 19.64 -43.43 31.17
C GLU A 456 19.05 -43.71 29.78
N ALA A 457 19.09 -42.71 28.89
CA ALA A 457 18.70 -42.84 27.49
C ALA A 457 19.54 -43.93 26.79
N LEU A 458 20.85 -43.97 27.09
CA LEU A 458 21.78 -44.96 26.57
C LEU A 458 21.43 -46.39 27.01
N ALA A 459 21.06 -46.61 28.28
CA ALA A 459 20.69 -47.92 28.77
C ALA A 459 19.40 -48.48 28.12
N ILE A 460 18.41 -47.62 27.87
CA ILE A 460 17.13 -48.03 27.23
C ILE A 460 17.35 -48.43 25.77
N ILE A 461 18.12 -47.64 25.03
CA ILE A 461 18.38 -47.94 23.62
C ILE A 461 19.23 -49.21 23.48
N GLU A 462 20.17 -49.47 24.40
CA GLU A 462 20.95 -50.72 24.44
C GLU A 462 20.06 -51.96 24.66
N GLN A 463 19.03 -51.87 25.50
CA GLN A 463 18.04 -52.95 25.66
C GLN A 463 17.20 -53.17 24.39
N ALA A 464 16.82 -52.11 23.68
CA ALA A 464 16.13 -52.22 22.40
C ALA A 464 17.02 -52.90 21.35
N ILE A 465 18.32 -52.56 21.32
CA ILE A 465 19.32 -53.18 20.43
C ILE A 465 19.50 -54.66 20.79
N GLN A 466 19.53 -55.05 22.06
CA GLN A 466 19.63 -56.48 22.43
C GLN A 466 18.47 -57.31 21.85
N ASN A 467 17.28 -56.75 21.77
CA ASN A 467 16.09 -57.41 21.21
C ASN A 467 16.03 -57.35 19.67
N SER A 468 16.75 -56.42 19.05
CA SER A 468 16.85 -56.28 17.59
C SER A 468 18.26 -55.85 17.17
N PRO A 469 19.28 -56.73 17.29
CA PRO A 469 20.70 -56.35 17.14
C PRO A 469 21.08 -55.86 15.74
N GLU A 470 20.25 -56.18 14.74
CA GLU A 470 20.41 -55.82 13.34
C GLU A 470 19.77 -54.46 12.99
N ASP A 471 19.01 -53.84 13.91
CA ASP A 471 18.39 -52.54 13.66
C ASP A 471 19.44 -51.41 13.71
N ALA A 472 19.87 -50.97 12.52
CA ALA A 472 20.82 -49.89 12.36
C ALA A 472 20.30 -48.54 12.88
N GLY A 473 18.98 -48.33 12.88
CA GLY A 473 18.36 -47.12 13.39
C GLY A 473 18.61 -46.94 14.89
N LEU A 474 18.57 -48.03 15.67
CA LEU A 474 18.83 -47.99 17.11
C LEU A 474 20.29 -47.65 17.44
N LYS A 475 21.26 -48.14 16.64
CA LYS A 475 22.70 -47.85 16.84
C LYS A 475 23.06 -46.40 16.50
N LEU A 476 22.35 -45.77 15.57
CA LEU A 476 22.56 -44.36 15.22
C LEU A 476 22.07 -43.40 16.32
N GLU A 477 20.96 -43.75 16.98
CA GLU A 477 20.48 -43.02 18.16
C GLU A 477 21.49 -43.10 19.33
N GLN A 478 22.19 -44.25 19.49
CA GLN A 478 23.23 -44.45 20.51
C GLN A 478 24.39 -43.43 20.41
N ILE A 479 24.86 -43.13 19.20
CA ILE A 479 26.00 -42.21 18.96
C ILE A 479 25.69 -40.80 19.46
N GLN A 480 24.48 -40.31 19.22
CA GLN A 480 24.09 -38.95 19.60
C GLN A 480 24.17 -38.76 21.11
N TYR A 481 23.71 -39.75 21.88
CA TYR A 481 23.76 -39.72 23.34
C TYR A 481 25.20 -39.78 23.87
N LEU A 482 26.11 -40.48 23.20
CA LEU A 482 27.54 -40.51 23.57
C LEU A 482 28.26 -39.16 23.39
N ILE A 483 27.98 -38.41 22.31
CA ILE A 483 28.57 -37.08 22.07
C ILE A 483 28.12 -36.07 23.12
N GLN A 484 26.82 -36.08 23.46
CA GLN A 484 26.27 -35.18 24.48
C GLN A 484 26.80 -35.50 25.89
N ALA A 485 27.08 -36.77 26.19
CA ALA A 485 27.73 -37.21 27.42
C ALA A 485 29.25 -36.93 27.46
N ASN A 486 29.82 -36.27 26.44
CA ASN A 486 31.25 -36.02 26.29
C ASN A 486 32.11 -37.31 26.27
N ARG A 487 31.51 -38.46 25.92
CA ARG A 487 32.20 -39.77 25.74
C ARG A 487 32.67 -39.90 24.29
N LEU A 488 33.52 -38.96 23.88
CA LEU A 488 33.88 -38.74 22.47
C LEU A 488 34.57 -39.96 21.81
N ASN A 489 35.36 -40.72 22.56
CA ASN A 489 36.07 -41.90 22.04
C ASN A 489 35.14 -43.10 21.80
N ASP A 490 34.13 -43.29 22.65
CA ASP A 490 33.15 -44.37 22.50
C ASP A 490 32.24 -44.09 21.28
N ALA A 491 31.85 -42.81 21.11
CA ALA A 491 31.14 -42.37 19.91
C ALA A 491 31.95 -42.63 18.64
N GLU A 492 33.25 -42.30 18.66
CA GLU A 492 34.17 -42.52 17.54
C GLU A 492 34.26 -44.01 17.18
N SER A 493 34.37 -44.91 18.15
CA SER A 493 34.39 -46.37 17.95
C SER A 493 33.13 -46.89 17.23
N ILE A 494 31.94 -46.46 17.66
CA ILE A 494 30.67 -46.89 17.03
C ILE A 494 30.51 -46.28 15.63
N ILE A 495 30.88 -45.00 15.46
CA ILE A 495 30.88 -44.35 14.15
C ILE A 495 31.79 -45.13 13.18
N ASP A 496 32.99 -45.54 13.60
CA ASP A 496 33.92 -46.28 12.75
C ASP A 496 33.39 -47.68 12.38
N VAL A 497 32.75 -48.39 13.32
CA VAL A 497 32.10 -49.68 13.04
C VAL A 497 30.96 -49.53 12.04
N LEU A 498 30.04 -48.59 12.25
CA LEU A 498 28.90 -48.37 11.36
C LEU A 498 29.31 -47.84 9.99
N SER A 499 30.36 -47.00 9.93
CA SER A 499 30.89 -46.47 8.66
C SER A 499 31.48 -47.56 7.76
N SER A 500 31.88 -48.70 8.32
CA SER A 500 32.31 -49.86 7.53
C SER A 500 31.16 -50.60 6.84
N GLN A 501 29.92 -50.48 7.37
CA GLN A 501 28.72 -51.15 6.87
C GLN A 501 27.83 -50.21 6.04
N TYR A 502 27.78 -48.92 6.39
CA TYR A 502 26.92 -47.89 5.79
C TYR A 502 27.77 -46.68 5.36
N ARG A 503 28.67 -46.91 4.40
CA ARG A 503 29.74 -45.96 4.02
C ARG A 503 29.23 -44.58 3.57
N ASP A 504 28.02 -44.49 3.03
CA ASP A 504 27.41 -43.24 2.53
C ASP A 504 26.26 -42.71 3.39
N SER A 505 26.25 -42.99 4.70
CA SER A 505 25.21 -42.47 5.59
C SER A 505 25.45 -40.99 5.98
N SER A 506 24.56 -40.09 5.53
CA SER A 506 24.57 -38.66 5.91
C SER A 506 24.48 -38.45 7.43
N GLN A 507 23.75 -39.34 8.13
CA GLN A 507 23.61 -39.30 9.58
C GLN A 507 24.93 -39.58 10.31
N LEU A 508 25.78 -40.47 9.80
CA LEU A 508 27.10 -40.76 10.39
C LEU A 508 28.09 -39.62 10.17
N LYS A 509 28.10 -39.02 8.97
CA LYS A 509 28.95 -37.87 8.64
C LYS A 509 28.60 -36.65 9.50
N HIS A 510 27.31 -36.39 9.73
CA HIS A 510 26.87 -35.34 10.66
C HIS A 510 27.39 -35.56 12.08
N SER A 511 27.24 -36.77 12.64
CA SER A 511 27.79 -37.09 13.96
C SER A 511 29.30 -36.85 14.06
N ARG A 512 30.05 -37.10 12.98
CA ARG A 512 31.50 -36.82 12.92
C ARG A 512 31.82 -35.32 12.85
N ALA A 513 30.99 -34.51 12.17
CA ALA A 513 31.18 -33.06 12.12
C ALA A 513 30.86 -32.37 13.45
N THR A 514 29.80 -32.78 14.15
CA THR A 514 29.48 -32.27 15.48
C THR A 514 30.63 -32.53 16.46
N LEU A 515 31.27 -33.71 16.37
CA LEU A 515 32.49 -34.04 17.12
C LEU A 515 33.66 -33.10 16.79
N ALA A 516 33.83 -32.67 15.52
CA ALA A 516 34.89 -31.76 15.09
C ALA A 516 34.72 -30.31 15.57
N LEU A 517 33.50 -29.74 15.53
CA LEU A 517 33.23 -28.41 16.08
C LEU A 517 33.55 -28.32 17.57
N ARG A 518 33.26 -29.39 18.33
CA ARG A 518 33.61 -29.51 19.76
C ARG A 518 35.12 -29.58 19.99
N ARG A 519 35.89 -30.09 19.02
CA ARG A 519 37.37 -30.10 19.04
C ARG A 519 37.99 -28.79 18.48
N ASN A 520 37.19 -27.74 18.22
CA ASN A 520 37.61 -26.45 17.64
C ASN A 520 38.28 -26.59 16.26
N GLN A 521 37.73 -27.47 15.41
CA GLN A 521 38.20 -27.72 14.04
C GLN A 521 37.11 -27.33 13.03
N PRO A 522 36.85 -26.02 12.81
CA PRO A 522 35.72 -25.56 12.00
C PRO A 522 35.84 -25.99 10.53
N GLU A 523 37.04 -26.04 9.95
CA GLU A 523 37.22 -26.43 8.54
C GLU A 523 36.93 -27.92 8.27
N VAL A 524 37.25 -28.79 9.24
CA VAL A 524 36.89 -30.21 9.17
C VAL A 524 35.37 -30.38 9.22
N ALA A 525 34.70 -29.59 10.08
CA ALA A 525 33.25 -29.60 10.18
C ALA A 525 32.58 -29.03 8.91
N VAL A 526 33.10 -27.95 8.32
CA VAL A 526 32.63 -27.42 7.04
C VAL A 526 32.70 -28.51 5.96
N THR A 527 33.86 -29.15 5.81
CA THR A 527 34.06 -30.18 4.77
C THR A 527 33.11 -31.37 4.93
N LEU A 528 32.96 -31.89 6.15
CA LEU A 528 32.07 -33.02 6.42
C LEU A 528 30.60 -32.65 6.23
N MET A 529 30.21 -31.43 6.61
CA MET A 529 28.81 -31.00 6.51
C MET A 529 28.41 -30.57 5.11
N GLN A 530 29.32 -30.02 4.31
CA GLN A 530 29.07 -29.72 2.90
C GLN A 530 28.63 -30.98 2.12
N ASP A 531 29.37 -32.07 2.29
CA ASP A 531 29.03 -33.39 1.71
C ASP A 531 27.67 -33.92 2.22
N VAL A 532 27.34 -33.67 3.50
CA VAL A 532 26.07 -34.11 4.08
C VAL A 532 24.88 -33.33 3.52
N VAL A 533 24.99 -32.02 3.43
CA VAL A 533 23.87 -31.17 3.01
C VAL A 533 23.59 -31.26 1.51
N GLU A 534 24.57 -31.68 0.69
CA GLU A 534 24.35 -32.01 -0.72
C GLU A 534 23.38 -33.19 -0.93
N THR A 535 23.23 -34.04 0.08
CA THR A 535 22.42 -35.27 0.01
C THR A 535 21.22 -35.25 0.96
N SER A 536 21.02 -34.18 1.74
CA SER A 536 20.00 -34.12 2.78
C SER A 536 19.54 -32.70 3.11
N ASP A 537 18.24 -32.48 3.06
CA ASP A 537 17.57 -31.23 3.45
C ASP A 537 17.30 -31.15 4.97
N ASN A 538 18.10 -31.82 5.81
CA ASN A 538 17.89 -31.80 7.26
C ASN A 538 18.39 -30.47 7.86
N PRO A 539 17.53 -29.66 8.50
CA PRO A 539 17.90 -28.34 8.97
C PRO A 539 18.96 -28.30 10.07
N ASP A 540 19.02 -29.36 10.89
CA ASP A 540 20.05 -29.48 11.93
C ASP A 540 21.46 -29.61 11.32
N TYR A 541 21.55 -30.19 10.12
CA TYR A 541 22.79 -30.34 9.37
C TYR A 541 23.25 -29.00 8.82
N TRP A 542 22.32 -28.25 8.25
CA TRP A 542 22.57 -26.89 7.77
C TRP A 542 22.91 -25.94 8.93
N LEU A 543 22.29 -26.03 10.11
CA LEU A 543 22.67 -25.21 11.29
C LEU A 543 24.13 -25.41 11.66
N THR A 544 24.53 -26.68 11.70
CA THR A 544 25.89 -27.08 12.05
C THR A 544 26.89 -26.50 11.03
N LEU A 545 26.52 -26.46 9.75
CA LEU A 545 27.31 -25.85 8.70
C LEU A 545 27.37 -24.31 8.80
N GLY A 546 26.23 -23.65 9.07
CA GLY A 546 26.17 -22.19 9.23
C GLY A 546 26.97 -21.69 10.44
N GLU A 547 26.93 -22.43 11.56
CA GLU A 547 27.82 -22.17 12.69
C GLU A 547 29.29 -22.36 12.32
N ALA A 548 29.60 -23.41 11.54
CA ALA A 548 30.96 -23.65 11.06
C ALA A 548 31.47 -22.49 10.17
N HIS A 549 30.66 -21.97 9.25
CA HIS A 549 30.99 -20.81 8.40
C HIS A 549 31.14 -19.51 9.17
N PHE A 550 30.25 -19.23 10.14
CA PHE A 550 30.37 -18.05 11.00
C PHE A 550 31.69 -18.07 11.78
N ARG A 551 32.06 -19.23 12.36
CA ARG A 551 33.33 -19.40 13.08
C ARG A 551 34.56 -19.32 12.17
N ALA A 552 34.41 -19.67 10.90
CA ALA A 552 35.41 -19.50 9.85
C ALA A 552 35.44 -18.06 9.24
N GLN A 553 34.62 -17.12 9.73
CA GLN A 553 34.49 -15.73 9.24
C GLN A 553 33.95 -15.59 7.80
N ASN A 554 33.28 -16.61 7.31
CA ASN A 554 32.63 -16.63 6.01
C ASN A 554 31.22 -16.04 6.15
N TYR A 555 31.10 -14.71 6.34
CA TYR A 555 29.85 -14.07 6.77
C TYR A 555 28.71 -14.21 5.77
N GLN A 556 28.96 -14.09 4.47
CA GLN A 556 27.89 -14.25 3.49
C GLN A 556 27.35 -15.68 3.50
N GLN A 557 28.24 -16.67 3.46
CA GLN A 557 27.84 -18.08 3.51
C GLN A 557 27.16 -18.41 4.85
N ALA A 558 27.60 -17.81 5.94
CA ALA A 558 26.95 -17.97 7.24
C ALA A 558 25.55 -17.34 7.25
N ILE A 559 25.37 -16.14 6.70
CA ILE A 559 24.04 -15.51 6.54
C ILE A 559 23.15 -16.43 5.73
N ASP A 560 23.57 -16.79 4.51
CA ASP A 560 22.77 -17.58 3.57
C ASP A 560 22.26 -18.87 4.23
N ILE A 561 23.14 -19.55 4.96
CA ILE A 561 22.79 -20.79 5.64
C ILE A 561 21.96 -20.55 6.91
N LEU A 562 22.33 -19.58 7.75
CA LEU A 562 21.64 -19.35 9.01
C LEU A 562 20.25 -18.76 8.82
N GLU A 563 20.05 -17.94 7.79
CA GLU A 563 18.73 -17.46 7.41
C GLU A 563 17.82 -18.59 6.99
N ASP A 564 18.32 -19.48 6.11
CA ASP A 564 17.58 -20.65 5.65
C ASP A 564 17.22 -21.56 6.83
N VAL A 565 18.22 -21.91 7.63
CA VAL A 565 18.07 -22.80 8.79
C VAL A 565 17.18 -22.23 9.87
N LYS A 566 17.21 -20.91 10.12
CA LYS A 566 16.35 -20.26 11.11
C LYS A 566 14.88 -20.54 10.81
N LEU A 567 14.50 -20.68 9.54
CA LEU A 567 13.13 -20.98 9.13
C LEU A 567 12.70 -22.37 9.58
N ASP A 568 13.63 -23.29 9.62
CA ASP A 568 13.35 -24.65 10.01
C ASP A 568 13.48 -24.85 11.53
N LEU A 569 14.43 -24.16 12.18
CA LEU A 569 14.73 -24.27 13.61
C LEU A 569 14.15 -23.13 14.46
N LYS A 570 12.87 -22.83 14.25
CA LYS A 570 12.14 -21.66 14.80
C LYS A 570 12.25 -21.44 16.32
N ARG A 571 12.49 -22.49 17.10
CA ARG A 571 12.59 -22.42 18.57
C ARG A 571 13.99 -22.13 19.08
N SER A 572 15.01 -22.20 18.23
CA SER A 572 16.39 -21.88 18.60
C SER A 572 16.63 -20.37 18.48
N SER A 573 17.18 -19.74 19.52
CA SER A 573 17.66 -18.33 19.43
C SER A 573 18.91 -18.21 18.57
N LYS A 574 19.58 -19.34 18.37
CA LYS A 574 20.97 -19.36 17.94
C LYS A 574 21.19 -18.80 16.53
N PRO A 575 20.35 -19.10 15.53
CA PRO A 575 20.49 -18.49 14.22
C PRO A 575 20.28 -16.97 14.25
N SER A 576 19.24 -16.49 14.92
CA SER A 576 18.89 -15.06 14.99
C SER A 576 19.95 -14.22 15.71
N GLU A 577 20.52 -14.71 16.80
CA GLU A 577 21.61 -14.01 17.49
C GLU A 577 22.84 -13.84 16.60
N LEU A 578 23.16 -14.89 15.83
CA LEU A 578 24.26 -14.85 14.87
C LEU A 578 23.93 -13.86 13.74
N LEU A 579 22.69 -13.80 13.28
CA LEU A 579 22.24 -12.87 12.23
C LEU A 579 22.19 -11.40 12.67
N VAL A 580 21.65 -11.04 13.86
CA VAL A 580 21.69 -9.67 14.41
C VAL A 580 23.12 -9.14 14.44
N ALA A 581 24.05 -9.99 14.87
CA ALA A 581 25.46 -9.63 14.97
C ALA A 581 26.09 -9.39 13.59
N ILE A 582 25.62 -10.09 12.56
CA ILE A 582 26.08 -9.91 11.20
C ILE A 582 25.43 -8.65 10.57
N TYR A 583 24.11 -8.47 10.67
CA TYR A 583 23.40 -7.35 10.03
C TYR A 583 23.76 -5.97 10.55
N ASN A 584 23.93 -5.83 11.86
CA ASN A 584 24.40 -4.58 12.44
C ASN A 584 25.81 -4.20 11.94
N ARG A 585 26.67 -5.18 11.61
CA ARG A 585 28.00 -4.91 11.02
C ARG A 585 27.91 -4.47 9.57
N LEU A 586 26.83 -4.81 8.88
CA LEU A 586 26.60 -4.47 7.48
C LEU A 586 25.76 -3.19 7.28
N GLY A 587 25.17 -2.64 8.35
CA GLY A 587 24.27 -1.47 8.28
C GLY A 587 22.85 -1.79 7.81
N ASP A 588 22.49 -3.08 7.79
CA ASP A 588 21.16 -3.56 7.41
C ASP A 588 20.22 -3.55 8.63
N TYR A 589 19.62 -2.38 8.86
CA TYR A 589 18.82 -2.11 10.05
C TYR A 589 17.46 -2.79 10.04
N ASP A 590 16.90 -3.04 8.86
CA ASP A 590 15.63 -3.71 8.72
C ASP A 590 15.79 -5.20 9.07
N SER A 591 16.81 -5.87 8.52
CA SER A 591 17.11 -7.27 8.85
C SER A 591 17.51 -7.42 10.32
N ALA A 592 18.25 -6.45 10.88
CA ALA A 592 18.58 -6.44 12.30
C ALA A 592 17.34 -6.30 13.19
N LEU A 593 16.40 -5.39 12.86
CA LEU A 593 15.14 -5.25 13.59
C LEU A 593 14.31 -6.53 13.54
N LEU A 594 14.23 -7.16 12.39
CA LEU A 594 13.47 -8.40 12.22
C LEU A 594 13.99 -9.50 13.14
N GLU A 595 15.31 -9.63 13.26
CA GLU A 595 15.89 -10.59 14.20
C GLU A 595 15.72 -10.16 15.67
N LEU A 596 15.88 -8.87 15.98
CA LEU A 596 15.69 -8.33 17.34
C LEU A 596 14.24 -8.47 17.81
N ASP A 597 13.28 -8.38 16.91
CA ASP A 597 11.86 -8.60 17.19
C ASP A 597 11.59 -10.07 17.49
N SER A 598 12.20 -10.96 16.72
CA SER A 598 12.17 -12.40 16.99
C SER A 598 12.82 -12.74 18.35
N LEU A 599 13.89 -12.05 18.72
CA LEU A 599 14.61 -12.27 19.97
C LEU A 599 13.89 -11.67 21.18
N THR A 600 13.49 -10.39 21.14
CA THR A 600 12.75 -9.72 22.23
C THR A 600 11.45 -10.43 22.57
N THR A 601 10.81 -11.07 21.58
CA THR A 601 9.60 -11.87 21.78
C THR A 601 9.88 -13.20 22.50
N ARG A 602 11.00 -13.84 22.20
CA ARG A 602 11.39 -15.13 22.80
C ARG A 602 12.16 -14.95 24.12
N PHE A 603 12.79 -13.79 24.33
CA PHE A 603 13.76 -13.48 25.39
C PHE A 603 13.59 -12.05 25.96
N PHE A 604 12.42 -11.77 26.52
CA PHE A 604 11.97 -10.42 26.93
C PHE A 604 12.79 -9.71 28.03
N ILE A 605 13.57 -10.43 28.85
CA ILE A 605 14.27 -9.83 30.01
C ILE A 605 15.60 -9.13 29.62
N VAL A 606 15.96 -9.12 28.33
CA VAL A 606 17.25 -8.60 27.85
C VAL A 606 17.11 -7.16 27.29
N PRO A 607 17.55 -6.09 28.00
CA PRO A 607 17.25 -4.69 27.66
C PRO A 607 17.92 -4.18 26.38
N ASP A 608 19.10 -4.74 26.08
CA ASP A 608 19.92 -4.32 24.95
C ASP A 608 19.21 -4.56 23.62
N TYR A 609 18.39 -5.61 23.55
CA TYR A 609 17.59 -5.88 22.36
C TYR A 609 16.56 -4.77 22.12
N PHE A 610 16.00 -4.18 23.18
CA PHE A 610 15.00 -3.10 23.09
C PHE A 610 15.65 -1.75 22.75
N ILE A 611 16.82 -1.42 23.27
CA ILE A 611 17.49 -0.16 22.92
C ILE A 611 17.93 -0.18 21.47
N ALA A 612 18.55 -1.28 21.02
CA ALA A 612 18.91 -1.47 19.62
C ALA A 612 17.68 -1.30 18.73
N LYS A 613 16.54 -1.86 19.16
CA LYS A 613 15.25 -1.74 18.48
C LYS A 613 14.70 -0.30 18.45
N ALA A 614 14.67 0.41 19.58
CA ALA A 614 14.17 1.79 19.66
C ALA A 614 14.98 2.76 18.79
N GLN A 615 16.30 2.57 18.73
CA GLN A 615 17.18 3.38 17.90
C GLN A 615 16.94 3.14 16.41
N ILE A 616 16.78 1.88 16.03
CA ILE A 616 16.43 1.59 14.65
C ILE A 616 15.04 2.19 14.35
N TYR A 617 14.06 2.12 15.25
CA TYR A 617 12.76 2.77 15.05
C TYR A 617 12.86 4.28 14.86
N LEU A 618 13.72 4.96 15.60
CA LEU A 618 13.97 6.37 15.36
C LEU A 618 14.67 6.63 14.03
N ALA A 619 15.63 5.78 13.63
CA ALA A 619 16.25 5.87 12.31
C ALA A 619 15.23 5.69 11.18
N LEU A 620 14.13 4.99 11.48
CA LEU A 620 12.99 4.76 10.60
C LEU A 620 11.82 5.75 10.82
N ASN A 621 11.96 6.76 11.69
CA ASN A 621 10.93 7.73 12.05
C ASN A 621 9.64 7.14 12.70
N ASP A 622 9.73 5.95 13.30
CA ASP A 622 8.65 5.29 14.02
C ASP A 622 8.65 5.67 15.51
N ILE A 623 8.04 6.83 15.76
CA ILE A 623 8.01 7.51 17.06
C ILE A 623 7.27 6.71 18.13
N SER A 624 6.10 6.15 17.79
CA SER A 624 5.29 5.42 18.76
C SER A 624 5.98 4.13 19.17
N LYS A 625 6.57 3.38 18.23
CA LYS A 625 7.28 2.16 18.61
C LYS A 625 8.58 2.45 19.33
N ALA A 626 9.24 3.54 18.98
CA ALA A 626 10.37 4.03 19.77
C ALA A 626 9.92 4.34 21.21
N HIS A 627 8.82 5.06 21.39
CA HIS A 627 8.22 5.34 22.71
C HIS A 627 7.93 4.07 23.51
N ASP A 628 7.18 3.14 22.93
CA ASP A 628 6.79 1.92 23.63
C ASP A 628 8.00 1.07 23.99
N THR A 629 8.97 0.99 23.06
CA THR A 629 10.23 0.29 23.30
C THR A 629 11.04 0.98 24.40
N TYR A 630 11.02 2.32 24.45
CA TYR A 630 11.63 3.09 25.54
C TYR A 630 10.90 2.94 26.87
N ASN A 631 9.60 2.66 26.90
CA ASN A 631 8.88 2.35 28.13
C ASN A 631 9.26 0.98 28.70
N VAL A 632 9.52 0.00 27.82
CA VAL A 632 10.11 -1.28 28.27
C VAL A 632 11.47 -1.02 28.89
N VAL A 633 12.28 -0.17 28.27
CA VAL A 633 13.59 0.24 28.81
C VAL A 633 13.44 1.01 30.14
N PHE A 634 12.47 1.91 30.25
CA PHE A 634 12.14 2.63 31.48
C PHE A 634 11.83 1.66 32.63
N GLY A 635 11.00 0.64 32.39
CA GLY A 635 10.66 -0.38 33.38
C GLY A 635 11.87 -1.18 33.87
N ILE A 636 12.83 -1.42 32.97
CA ILE A 636 14.10 -2.08 33.31
C ILE A 636 15.02 -1.11 34.09
N TRP A 637 15.01 0.20 33.78
CA TRP A 637 15.96 1.21 34.28
C TRP A 637 15.44 2.11 35.40
N THR A 638 14.27 1.83 35.94
CA THR A 638 13.51 2.68 36.88
C THR A 638 14.30 3.24 38.08
N GLU A 639 15.43 2.64 38.46
CA GLU A 639 16.27 3.06 39.60
C GLU A 639 17.58 3.80 39.20
N ASN A 640 17.70 4.41 38.00
CA ASN A 640 18.94 5.10 37.56
C ASN A 640 18.71 6.53 36.96
N PRO A 641 19.08 7.64 37.65
CA PRO A 641 18.70 9.01 37.27
C PRO A 641 19.28 9.52 35.96
N ILE A 642 20.56 9.23 35.71
CA ILE A 642 21.25 9.73 34.52
C ILE A 642 20.73 9.00 33.28
N GLN A 643 20.47 7.69 33.38
CA GLN A 643 19.87 6.93 32.28
C GLN A 643 18.44 7.41 31.98
N LEU A 644 17.72 7.86 33.01
CA LEU A 644 16.40 8.44 32.85
C LEU A 644 16.41 9.85 32.23
N ALA A 645 17.30 10.76 32.62
CA ALA A 645 17.42 12.06 31.94
C ALA A 645 17.82 11.90 30.45
N LYS A 646 18.69 10.92 30.16
CA LYS A 646 19.04 10.55 28.78
C LYS A 646 17.84 9.97 28.03
N LEU A 647 17.08 9.09 28.69
CA LEU A 647 15.84 8.55 28.14
C LEU A 647 14.85 9.67 27.84
N ALA A 648 14.68 10.64 28.75
CA ALA A 648 13.77 11.77 28.58
C ALA A 648 14.09 12.63 27.35
N ARG A 649 15.38 12.93 27.12
CA ARG A 649 15.79 13.62 25.90
C ARG A 649 15.53 12.78 24.64
N LEU A 650 15.85 11.49 24.67
CA LEU A 650 15.61 10.57 23.55
C LEU A 650 14.12 10.50 23.22
N GLN A 651 13.28 10.42 24.25
CA GLN A 651 11.83 10.43 24.17
C GLN A 651 11.29 11.76 23.62
N ARG A 652 11.70 12.91 24.18
CA ARG A 652 11.24 14.22 23.71
C ARG A 652 11.62 14.51 22.27
N LYS A 653 12.84 14.14 21.85
CA LYS A 653 13.26 14.22 20.43
C LYS A 653 12.49 13.26 19.55
N ALA A 654 12.16 12.09 20.09
CA ALA A 654 11.26 11.17 19.45
C ALA A 654 9.82 11.71 19.42
N GLY A 655 9.45 12.81 20.09
CA GLY A 655 8.06 13.28 20.19
C GLY A 655 7.24 12.56 21.26
N ASP A 656 7.88 11.69 22.04
CA ASP A 656 7.33 11.09 23.25
C ASP A 656 7.43 12.06 24.43
N ILE A 657 6.47 12.97 24.51
CA ILE A 657 6.43 13.99 25.56
C ILE A 657 6.05 13.37 26.91
N ASP A 658 5.16 12.39 26.95
CA ASP A 658 4.69 11.82 28.22
C ASP A 658 5.72 10.89 28.85
N GLY A 659 6.37 10.04 28.06
CA GLY A 659 7.49 9.22 28.53
C GLY A 659 8.67 10.10 28.93
N ALA A 660 8.94 11.19 28.19
CA ALA A 660 9.95 12.17 28.58
C ALA A 660 9.64 12.81 29.94
N ARG A 661 8.38 13.16 30.21
CA ARG A 661 7.93 13.65 31.53
C ARG A 661 8.24 12.64 32.63
N LEU A 662 7.81 11.39 32.46
CA LEU A 662 8.00 10.34 33.46
C LEU A 662 9.48 10.11 33.76
N SER A 663 10.29 10.04 32.70
CA SER A 663 11.72 9.88 32.81
C SER A 663 12.40 11.09 33.49
N ILE A 664 12.05 12.33 33.11
CA ILE A 664 12.67 13.53 33.68
C ILE A 664 12.21 13.82 35.13
N GLU A 665 10.96 13.52 35.47
CA GLU A 665 10.44 13.65 36.84
C GLU A 665 11.08 12.60 37.75
N ARG A 666 11.22 11.35 37.26
CA ARG A 666 11.95 10.32 37.99
C ARG A 666 13.41 10.70 38.16
N ALA A 667 14.05 11.27 37.13
CA ALA A 667 15.41 11.78 37.23
C ALA A 667 15.55 12.92 38.26
N LEU A 668 14.64 13.92 38.23
CA LEU A 668 14.62 15.04 39.18
C LEU A 668 14.39 14.59 40.63
N SER A 669 13.60 13.52 40.84
CA SER A 669 13.35 12.93 42.16
C SER A 669 14.61 12.30 42.78
N LEU A 670 15.55 11.93 41.93
CA LEU A 670 16.80 11.28 42.28
C LEU A 670 17.97 12.30 42.35
N ASP A 671 17.95 13.38 41.56
CA ASP A 671 18.88 14.53 41.62
C ASP A 671 18.28 15.84 41.07
N THR A 672 18.15 16.88 41.91
CA THR A 672 17.36 18.10 41.62
C THR A 672 18.20 19.31 41.17
N ASN A 673 19.51 19.35 41.42
CA ASN A 673 20.33 20.57 41.22
C ASN A 673 21.12 20.60 39.90
N ALA A 674 21.02 19.57 39.07
CA ALA A 674 21.76 19.50 37.81
C ALA A 674 21.15 20.43 36.73
N THR A 675 21.92 21.39 36.21
CA THR A 675 21.48 22.33 35.17
C THR A 675 20.99 21.64 33.89
N GLU A 676 21.60 20.52 33.50
CA GLU A 676 21.15 19.73 32.34
C GLU A 676 19.74 19.18 32.54
N ILE A 677 19.45 18.66 33.74
CA ILE A 677 18.11 18.17 34.09
C ILE A 677 17.11 19.33 34.12
N GLN A 678 17.50 20.50 34.64
CA GLN A 678 16.62 21.68 34.70
C GLN A 678 16.29 22.27 33.31
N MET A 679 17.22 22.28 32.36
CA MET A 679 16.93 22.72 30.98
C MET A 679 16.00 21.73 30.28
N GLU A 680 16.30 20.44 30.34
CA GLU A 680 15.43 19.39 29.75
C GLU A 680 14.03 19.43 30.39
N TYR A 681 13.96 19.70 31.69
CA TYR A 681 12.69 19.93 32.38
C TYR A 681 11.98 21.20 31.91
N THR A 682 12.68 22.31 31.67
CA THR A 682 12.03 23.54 31.18
C THR A 682 11.49 23.37 29.77
N GLU A 683 12.23 22.69 28.90
CA GLU A 683 11.77 22.36 27.55
C GLU A 683 10.61 21.36 27.58
N GLN A 684 10.62 20.42 28.54
CA GLN A 684 9.49 19.53 28.81
C GLN A 684 8.25 20.32 29.24
N LEU A 685 8.37 21.25 30.19
CA LEU A 685 7.27 22.10 30.64
C LEU A 685 6.66 22.92 29.49
N LEU A 686 7.50 23.44 28.60
CA LEU A 686 7.03 24.16 27.42
C LEU A 686 6.30 23.22 26.43
N ALA A 687 6.83 22.01 26.18
CA ALA A 687 6.18 21.01 25.35
C ALA A 687 4.81 20.56 25.91
N GLU A 688 4.64 20.64 27.23
CA GLU A 688 3.38 20.32 27.94
C GLU A 688 2.40 21.50 28.00
N GLY A 689 2.75 22.68 27.50
CA GLY A 689 1.93 23.87 27.65
C GLY A 689 1.86 24.43 29.08
N LYS A 690 2.74 23.98 29.98
CA LYS A 690 2.88 24.52 31.35
C LYS A 690 3.71 25.79 31.34
N VAL A 691 3.23 26.79 30.60
CA VAL A 691 4.01 27.97 30.23
C VAL A 691 4.42 28.82 31.44
N THR A 692 3.57 28.91 32.47
CA THR A 692 3.89 29.64 33.72
C THR A 692 5.00 28.96 34.52
N GLU A 693 5.02 27.63 34.56
CA GLU A 693 6.07 26.87 35.23
C GLU A 693 7.38 26.97 34.44
N ALA A 694 7.31 26.85 33.12
CA ALA A 694 8.44 27.07 32.24
C ALA A 694 9.02 28.49 32.41
N GLN A 695 8.16 29.51 32.54
CA GLN A 695 8.57 30.89 32.81
C GLN A 695 9.33 31.01 34.13
N ASN A 696 8.88 30.35 35.20
CA ASN A 696 9.56 30.41 36.48
C ASN A 696 10.94 29.77 36.40
N THR A 697 11.05 28.59 35.79
CA THR A 697 12.34 27.90 35.64
C THR A 697 13.29 28.69 34.73
N VAL A 698 12.83 29.22 33.59
CA VAL A 698 13.69 30.01 32.70
C VAL A 698 14.11 31.34 33.34
N SER A 699 13.27 31.96 34.16
CA SER A 699 13.62 33.20 34.88
C SER A 699 14.69 32.96 35.93
N GLN A 700 14.66 31.79 36.59
CA GLN A 700 15.72 31.37 37.51
C GLN A 700 17.04 31.14 36.77
N LEU A 701 16.99 30.49 35.60
CA LEU A 701 18.17 30.30 34.75
C LEU A 701 18.75 31.66 34.30
N LEU A 702 17.91 32.61 33.86
CA LEU A 702 18.34 33.96 33.47
C LEU A 702 18.92 34.76 34.64
N ALA A 703 18.34 34.66 35.84
CA ALA A 703 18.82 35.33 37.06
C ALA A 703 20.18 34.81 37.54
N GLN A 704 20.57 33.59 37.15
CA GLN A 704 21.91 33.03 37.36
C GLN A 704 22.94 33.55 36.34
N ASN A 705 22.64 34.65 35.63
CA ASN A 705 23.43 35.22 34.52
C ASN A 705 23.65 34.24 33.35
N ASN A 706 22.73 33.30 33.14
CA ASN A 706 22.82 32.38 32.01
C ASN A 706 22.40 33.09 30.70
N THR A 707 23.39 33.67 30.00
CA THR A 707 23.22 34.35 28.71
C THR A 707 23.27 33.40 27.51
N ASN A 708 23.03 32.11 27.74
CA ASN A 708 22.99 31.10 26.68
C ASN A 708 21.84 31.40 25.71
N ILE A 709 22.13 31.40 24.40
CA ILE A 709 21.16 31.60 23.32
C ILE A 709 19.99 30.61 23.39
N GLN A 710 20.19 29.40 23.91
CA GLN A 710 19.14 28.40 24.11
C GLN A 710 18.13 28.86 25.18
N VAL A 711 18.60 29.57 26.21
CA VAL A 711 17.75 30.15 27.24
C VAL A 711 16.97 31.36 26.68
N LEU A 712 17.58 32.19 25.82
CA LEU A 712 16.88 33.31 25.16
C LEU A 712 15.80 32.84 24.17
N MET A 713 16.10 31.81 23.37
CA MET A 713 15.10 31.18 22.48
C MET A 713 13.97 30.56 23.28
N LEU A 714 14.30 29.87 24.38
CA LEU A 714 13.31 29.30 25.28
C LEU A 714 12.42 30.38 25.90
N ALA A 715 13.00 31.52 26.32
CA ALA A 715 12.26 32.66 26.83
C ALA A 715 11.33 33.29 25.77
N GLY A 716 11.79 33.42 24.51
CA GLY A 716 10.95 33.90 23.41
C GLY A 716 9.78 32.97 23.10
N ASN A 717 10.02 31.66 23.04
CA ASN A 717 8.97 30.66 22.82
C ASN A 717 7.95 30.64 23.97
N ILE A 718 8.43 30.79 25.22
CA ILE A 718 7.56 30.91 26.40
C ILE A 718 6.71 32.18 26.30
N ALA A 719 7.29 33.32 25.93
CA ALA A 719 6.54 34.57 25.79
C ALA A 719 5.48 34.51 24.67
N GLU A 720 5.79 33.86 23.54
CA GLU A 720 4.83 33.61 22.44
C GLU A 720 3.68 32.73 22.93
N ALA A 721 3.99 31.65 23.64
CA ALA A 721 2.98 30.76 24.23
C ALA A 721 2.12 31.43 25.31
N ARG A 722 2.53 32.60 25.83
CA ARG A 722 1.73 33.44 26.75
C ARG A 722 0.92 34.51 26.03
N GLU A 723 0.93 34.52 24.70
CA GLU A 723 0.33 35.58 23.87
C GLU A 723 0.92 36.98 24.16
N ASN A 724 2.07 37.05 24.84
CA ASN A 724 2.79 38.30 25.04
C ASN A 724 3.68 38.56 23.83
N TYR A 725 3.04 38.83 22.68
CA TYR A 725 3.72 38.93 21.39
C TYR A 725 4.76 40.06 21.35
N ALA A 726 4.60 41.11 22.16
CA ALA A 726 5.60 42.17 22.30
C ALA A 726 6.89 41.66 22.98
N GLU A 727 6.76 40.86 24.04
CA GLU A 727 7.90 40.25 24.73
C GLU A 727 8.54 39.12 23.90
N ALA A 728 7.71 38.30 23.23
CA ALA A 728 8.17 37.27 22.31
C ALA A 728 9.02 37.86 21.19
N SER A 729 8.48 38.89 20.51
CA SER A 729 9.21 39.59 19.45
C SER A 729 10.47 40.29 19.96
N GLN A 730 10.50 40.73 21.23
CA GLN A 730 11.72 41.24 21.86
C GLN A 730 12.80 40.15 21.99
N PHE A 731 12.48 38.97 22.53
CA PHE A 731 13.45 37.87 22.67
C PHE A 731 13.92 37.31 21.32
N TYR A 732 13.03 37.23 20.33
CA TYR A 732 13.41 36.87 18.96
C TYR A 732 14.30 37.94 18.32
N ALA A 733 14.00 39.22 18.51
CA ALA A 733 14.86 40.31 18.06
C ALA A 733 16.23 40.33 18.76
N GLN A 734 16.30 40.01 20.06
CA GLN A 734 17.55 39.86 20.80
C GLN A 734 18.39 38.68 20.31
N THR A 735 17.72 37.57 19.96
CA THR A 735 18.37 36.43 19.30
C THR A 735 18.93 36.84 17.94
N LEU A 736 18.18 37.58 17.12
CA LEU A 736 18.66 38.10 15.82
C LEU A 736 19.75 39.16 15.96
N ALA A 737 19.73 39.96 17.03
CA ALA A 737 20.80 40.91 17.32
C ALA A 737 22.12 40.19 17.65
N SER A 738 22.04 39.02 18.30
CA SER A 738 23.20 38.18 18.64
C SER A 738 23.61 37.25 17.49
N MET A 739 22.66 36.78 16.68
CA MET A 739 22.84 35.89 15.53
C MET A 739 21.90 36.27 14.37
N PRO A 740 22.27 37.25 13.51
CA PRO A 740 21.41 37.75 12.43
C PRO A 740 20.95 36.70 11.40
N GLN A 741 21.71 35.61 11.24
CA GLN A 741 21.39 34.50 10.34
C GLN A 741 20.40 33.49 10.93
N ASN A 742 19.92 33.67 12.16
CA ASN A 742 18.99 32.74 12.79
C ASN A 742 17.62 32.77 12.08
N LYS A 743 17.41 31.80 11.18
CA LYS A 743 16.19 31.69 10.37
C LYS A 743 14.94 31.46 11.23
N ILE A 744 15.08 30.72 12.33
CA ILE A 744 13.96 30.38 13.22
C ILE A 744 13.38 31.67 13.82
N ALA A 745 14.24 32.53 14.36
CA ALA A 745 13.80 33.81 14.92
C ALA A 745 13.19 34.76 13.87
N ALA A 746 13.70 34.77 12.63
CA ALA A 746 13.14 35.59 11.54
C ALA A 746 11.74 35.12 11.09
N ILE A 747 11.54 33.80 10.98
CA ILE A 747 10.22 33.21 10.65
C ILE A 747 9.21 33.55 11.75
N LYS A 748 9.61 33.40 13.02
CA LYS A 748 8.75 33.73 14.16
C LYS A 748 8.27 35.18 14.13
N LEU A 749 9.14 36.15 13.78
CA LEU A 749 8.72 37.55 13.64
C LEU A 749 7.77 37.78 12.44
N TYR A 750 8.00 37.14 11.30
CA TYR A 750 7.12 37.26 10.12
C TYR A 750 5.71 36.72 10.37
N GLN A 751 5.61 35.59 11.08
CA GLN A 751 4.33 35.00 11.46
C GLN A 751 3.48 35.94 12.31
N LEU A 752 4.11 36.64 13.26
CA LEU A 752 3.41 37.66 14.06
C LEU A 752 2.92 38.83 13.18
N ALA A 753 3.74 39.29 12.23
CA ALA A 753 3.37 40.41 11.36
C ALA A 753 2.22 40.10 10.38
N GLN A 754 2.12 38.87 9.88
CA GLN A 754 0.98 38.46 9.02
C GLN A 754 -0.35 38.42 9.77
N LEU A 755 -0.31 38.38 11.11
CA LEU A 755 -1.49 38.45 11.98
C LEU A 755 -1.77 39.88 12.47
N ASP A 756 -1.12 40.88 11.88
CA ASP A 756 -1.15 42.28 12.31
C ASP A 756 -0.62 42.53 13.74
N LEU A 757 0.25 41.65 14.24
CA LEU A 757 0.83 41.73 15.59
C LEU A 757 2.27 42.26 15.55
N ASP A 758 2.47 43.46 16.13
CA ASP A 758 3.77 44.13 16.25
C ASP A 758 4.50 44.31 14.90
N ASN A 759 3.74 44.67 13.87
CA ASN A 759 4.20 44.94 12.51
C ASN A 759 5.42 45.88 12.50
N GLN A 760 5.44 46.87 13.40
CA GLN A 760 6.55 47.82 13.51
C GLN A 760 7.87 47.13 13.90
N ARG A 761 7.88 46.20 14.86
CA ARG A 761 9.13 45.51 15.26
C ARG A 761 9.60 44.55 14.18
N PHE A 762 8.69 43.87 13.48
CA PHE A 762 9.03 43.05 12.31
C PHE A 762 9.67 43.91 11.20
N GLU A 763 8.97 44.96 10.76
CA GLU A 763 9.45 45.87 9.72
C GLU A 763 10.80 46.47 10.13
N GLN A 764 10.95 46.93 11.37
CA GLN A 764 12.21 47.50 11.86
C GLN A 764 13.34 46.47 11.92
N ALA A 765 13.10 45.27 12.47
CA ALA A 765 14.11 44.24 12.60
C ALA A 765 14.60 43.76 11.23
N LEU A 766 13.69 43.48 10.28
CA LEU A 766 14.07 42.99 8.97
C LEU A 766 14.59 44.10 8.06
N SER A 767 14.07 45.34 8.12
CA SER A 767 14.64 46.47 7.38
C SER A 767 16.09 46.71 7.79
N ASN A 768 16.37 46.75 9.10
CA ASN A 768 17.74 46.88 9.62
C ASN A 768 18.65 45.73 9.13
N ILE A 769 18.15 44.51 9.05
CA ILE A 769 18.91 43.35 8.56
C ILE A 769 19.17 43.49 7.05
N VAL A 770 18.16 43.77 6.22
CA VAL A 770 18.31 43.79 4.75
C VAL A 770 19.04 45.03 4.24
N GLU A 771 19.05 46.12 5.00
CA GLU A 771 19.88 47.30 4.76
C GLU A 771 21.35 47.03 5.11
N ARG A 772 21.62 46.39 6.26
CA ARG A 772 22.98 46.10 6.72
C ARG A 772 23.61 44.91 5.99
N PHE A 773 22.79 43.95 5.57
CA PHE A 773 23.19 42.73 4.89
C PHE A 773 22.43 42.61 3.56
N PRO A 774 22.96 43.21 2.47
CA PRO A 774 22.29 43.20 1.17
C PRO A 774 21.97 41.81 0.61
N ASN A 775 22.68 40.77 1.07
CA ASN A 775 22.48 39.36 0.66
C ASN A 775 21.49 38.60 1.57
N ALA A 776 20.79 39.27 2.50
CA ALA A 776 19.75 38.67 3.33
C ALA A 776 18.46 38.41 2.51
N ALA A 777 18.57 37.61 1.45
CA ALA A 777 17.52 37.36 0.47
C ALA A 777 16.27 36.73 1.10
N PHE A 778 16.46 35.82 2.05
CA PHE A 778 15.36 35.19 2.79
C PHE A 778 14.53 36.23 3.54
N GLN A 779 15.18 37.10 4.31
CA GLN A 779 14.52 38.17 5.06
C GLN A 779 13.91 39.22 4.12
N ARG A 780 14.55 39.54 2.98
CA ARG A 780 14.00 40.49 2.00
C ARG A 780 12.72 39.95 1.33
N ASN A 781 12.64 38.66 1.03
CA ASN A 781 11.43 38.08 0.46
C ASN A 781 10.24 38.17 1.43
N LEU A 782 10.47 37.83 2.71
CA LEU A 782 9.43 37.97 3.73
C LEU A 782 8.91 39.40 3.83
N LEU A 783 9.78 40.41 3.69
CA LEU A 783 9.37 41.81 3.68
C LEU A 783 8.58 42.20 2.40
N ALA A 784 8.96 41.68 1.23
CA ALA A 784 8.27 41.93 -0.04
C ALA A 784 6.84 41.37 -0.04
N ASP A 785 6.69 40.10 0.35
CA ASP A 785 5.40 39.41 0.40
C ASP A 785 4.45 40.06 1.41
N TYR A 786 5.00 40.52 2.54
CA TYR A 786 4.26 41.31 3.52
C TYR A 786 3.70 42.62 2.92
N HIS A 787 4.47 43.33 2.10
CA HIS A 787 3.95 44.53 1.42
C HIS A 787 2.90 44.21 0.35
N LEU A 788 3.06 43.12 -0.40
CA LEU A 788 2.10 42.68 -1.42
C LEU A 788 0.74 42.33 -0.82
N SER A 789 0.71 41.55 0.27
CA SER A 789 -0.55 41.16 0.93
C SER A 789 -1.33 42.35 1.50
N HIS A 790 -0.64 43.43 1.83
CA HIS A 790 -1.23 44.68 2.33
C HIS A 790 -1.55 45.69 1.21
N GLN A 791 -1.50 45.27 -0.05
CA GLN A 791 -1.76 46.11 -1.23
C GLN A 791 -0.82 47.33 -1.32
N ARG A 792 0.34 47.30 -0.64
CA ARG A 792 1.38 48.34 -0.71
C ARG A 792 2.29 48.07 -1.91
N TYR A 793 1.68 48.10 -3.10
CA TYR A 793 2.32 47.69 -4.36
C TYR A 793 3.63 48.43 -4.66
N ASP A 794 3.73 49.71 -4.29
CA ASP A 794 4.94 50.51 -4.50
C ASP A 794 6.12 50.02 -3.63
N LEU A 795 5.85 49.63 -2.38
CA LEU A 795 6.89 49.08 -1.48
C LEU A 795 7.27 47.65 -1.88
N ALA A 796 6.27 46.82 -2.23
CA ALA A 796 6.51 45.47 -2.72
C ALA A 796 7.38 45.48 -3.99
N ALA A 797 7.09 46.40 -4.92
CA ALA A 797 7.86 46.57 -6.16
C ALA A 797 9.34 46.86 -5.91
N ILE A 798 9.70 47.67 -4.90
CA ILE A 798 11.10 47.97 -4.56
C ILE A 798 11.83 46.70 -4.14
N HIS A 799 11.22 45.88 -3.27
CA HIS A 799 11.84 44.66 -2.79
C HIS A 799 11.90 43.57 -3.87
N TYR A 800 10.84 43.40 -4.67
CA TYR A 800 10.86 42.47 -5.80
C TYR A 800 11.88 42.87 -6.86
N GLU A 801 12.05 44.16 -7.17
CA GLU A 801 13.10 44.64 -8.08
C GLU A 801 14.51 44.32 -7.56
N GLN A 802 14.73 44.41 -6.25
CA GLN A 802 15.99 44.00 -5.62
C GLN A 802 16.18 42.47 -5.60
N LEU A 803 15.11 41.69 -5.41
CA LEU A 803 15.17 40.23 -5.39
C LEU A 803 15.48 39.65 -6.76
N ILE A 804 14.88 40.18 -7.84
CA ILE A 804 15.18 39.73 -9.21
C ILE A 804 16.60 40.11 -9.66
N ALA A 805 17.25 41.06 -8.98
CA ALA A 805 18.65 41.41 -9.23
C ALA A 805 19.64 40.42 -8.57
N LEU A 806 19.18 39.57 -7.64
CA LEU A 806 20.02 38.55 -7.00
C LEU A 806 20.13 37.30 -7.90
N GLU A 807 21.36 36.92 -8.25
CA GLU A 807 21.61 35.66 -8.94
C GLU A 807 21.32 34.46 -8.03
N GLY A 808 20.64 33.44 -8.56
CA GLY A 808 20.36 32.19 -7.84
C GLY A 808 19.26 32.26 -6.78
N PHE A 809 18.41 33.30 -6.76
CA PHE A 809 17.24 33.36 -5.88
C PHE A 809 16.21 32.25 -6.23
N PRO A 810 15.76 31.43 -5.26
CA PRO A 810 14.71 30.43 -5.49
C PRO A 810 13.37 31.07 -5.89
N ASN A 811 12.55 30.38 -6.71
CA ASN A 811 11.21 30.85 -7.14
C ASN A 811 11.20 32.22 -7.84
N ARG A 812 12.23 32.49 -8.64
CA ARG A 812 12.40 33.77 -9.35
C ARG A 812 11.27 34.03 -10.36
N ASP A 813 10.73 32.99 -10.99
CA ASP A 813 9.59 33.04 -11.91
C ASP A 813 8.33 33.61 -11.24
N GLN A 814 8.01 33.19 -10.02
CA GLN A 814 6.87 33.71 -9.26
C GLN A 814 7.05 35.19 -8.91
N VAL A 815 8.25 35.58 -8.46
CA VAL A 815 8.56 36.99 -8.17
C VAL A 815 8.46 37.86 -9.42
N LEU A 816 8.96 37.37 -10.56
CA LEU A 816 8.82 38.08 -11.84
C LEU A 816 7.34 38.20 -12.24
N ASN A 817 6.54 37.13 -12.11
CA ASN A 817 5.12 37.17 -12.45
C ASN A 817 4.34 38.17 -11.57
N ASN A 818 4.54 38.11 -10.25
CA ASN A 818 3.91 39.06 -9.32
C ASN A 818 4.32 40.50 -9.64
N TYR A 819 5.59 40.72 -9.99
CA TYR A 819 6.04 42.05 -10.41
C TYR A 819 5.43 42.50 -11.75
N ALA A 820 5.26 41.59 -12.72
CA ALA A 820 4.58 41.89 -13.98
C ALA A 820 3.12 42.29 -13.75
N ILE A 821 2.38 41.57 -12.89
CA ILE A 821 1.00 41.89 -12.51
C ILE A 821 0.92 43.30 -11.88
N ILE A 822 1.82 43.62 -10.95
CA ILE A 822 1.90 44.98 -10.36
C ILE A 822 2.11 46.04 -11.46
N LEU A 823 2.99 45.77 -12.43
CA LEU A 823 3.26 46.69 -13.54
C LEU A 823 2.06 46.84 -14.49
N ILE A 824 1.27 45.79 -14.73
CA ILE A 824 0.02 45.86 -15.49
C ILE A 824 -0.96 46.82 -14.80
N ARG A 825 -1.16 46.67 -13.48
CA ARG A 825 -2.02 47.56 -12.69
C ARG A 825 -1.55 49.02 -12.71
N GLN A 826 -0.24 49.24 -12.74
CA GLN A 826 0.36 50.56 -12.87
C GLN A 826 0.33 51.12 -14.30
N ASN A 827 -0.30 50.42 -15.25
CA ASN A 827 -0.34 50.75 -16.67
C ASN A 827 1.06 50.89 -17.32
N LYS A 828 2.05 50.15 -16.82
CA LYS A 828 3.44 50.13 -17.32
C LYS A 828 3.65 48.94 -18.27
N LEU A 829 2.79 48.83 -19.28
CA LEU A 829 2.66 47.62 -20.12
C LEU A 829 3.98 47.17 -20.78
N VAL A 830 4.81 48.10 -21.26
CA VAL A 830 6.11 47.75 -21.89
C VAL A 830 7.06 47.06 -20.90
N LYS A 831 7.16 47.58 -19.66
CA LYS A 831 7.98 46.96 -18.60
C LYS A 831 7.33 45.64 -18.18
N ALA A 832 6.01 45.61 -18.05
CA ALA A 832 5.27 44.38 -17.71
C ALA A 832 5.53 43.26 -18.72
N THR A 833 5.48 43.54 -20.02
CA THR A 833 5.82 42.57 -21.08
C THR A 833 7.24 42.03 -20.93
N THR A 834 8.22 42.91 -20.69
CA THR A 834 9.62 42.47 -20.51
C THR A 834 9.76 41.54 -19.31
N ILE A 835 9.09 41.84 -18.20
CA ILE A 835 9.14 41.03 -16.98
C ILE A 835 8.36 39.72 -17.15
N ALA A 836 7.19 39.75 -17.79
CA ALA A 836 6.39 38.57 -18.09
C ALA A 836 7.11 37.62 -19.06
N ASP A 837 7.84 38.13 -20.05
CA ASP A 837 8.69 37.32 -20.94
C ASP A 837 9.83 36.64 -20.16
N GLN A 838 10.41 37.32 -19.15
CA GLN A 838 11.40 36.69 -18.27
C GLN A 838 10.78 35.58 -17.42
N ALA A 839 9.58 35.81 -16.87
CA ALA A 839 8.85 34.79 -16.11
C ALA A 839 8.54 33.58 -17.01
N LEU A 840 8.04 33.81 -18.24
CA LEU A 840 7.68 32.76 -19.18
C LEU A 840 8.88 31.94 -19.64
N ASN A 841 10.04 32.58 -19.82
CA ASN A 841 11.27 31.86 -20.15
C ASN A 841 11.76 30.94 -19.00
N LEU A 842 11.46 31.30 -17.74
CA LEU A 842 11.80 30.45 -16.59
C LEU A 842 10.76 29.35 -16.34
N ALA A 843 9.49 29.64 -16.61
CA ALA A 843 8.37 28.75 -16.33
C ALA A 843 7.37 28.69 -17.53
N PRO A 844 7.75 28.06 -18.65
CA PRO A 844 6.94 28.04 -19.89
C PRO A 844 5.64 27.23 -19.81
N ASN A 845 5.46 26.47 -18.72
CA ASN A 845 4.29 25.65 -18.44
C ASN A 845 3.58 26.08 -17.15
N SER A 846 3.89 27.26 -16.61
CA SER A 846 3.12 27.80 -15.47
C SER A 846 1.82 28.42 -15.99
N PRO A 847 0.63 27.96 -15.56
CA PRO A 847 -0.65 28.49 -16.03
C PRO A 847 -0.78 30.00 -15.78
N LEU A 848 -0.38 30.46 -14.60
CA LEU A 848 -0.45 31.88 -14.21
C LEU A 848 0.49 32.78 -15.02
N VAL A 849 1.66 32.26 -15.40
CA VAL A 849 2.63 33.00 -16.23
C VAL A 849 2.15 33.07 -17.68
N LEU A 850 1.64 31.94 -18.20
CA LEU A 850 1.02 31.88 -19.52
C LEU A 850 -0.16 32.85 -19.63
N ASP A 851 -1.04 32.84 -18.61
CA ASP A 851 -2.18 33.75 -18.51
C ASP A 851 -1.76 35.21 -18.47
N THR A 852 -0.84 35.59 -17.58
CA THR A 852 -0.34 36.97 -17.46
C THR A 852 0.23 37.48 -18.79
N ARG A 853 0.95 36.62 -19.51
CA ARG A 853 1.50 36.98 -20.82
C ARG A 853 0.43 37.05 -21.91
N ALA A 854 -0.53 36.13 -21.90
CA ALA A 854 -1.64 36.11 -22.83
C ALA A 854 -2.55 37.33 -22.65
N TRP A 855 -2.81 37.73 -21.41
CA TRP A 855 -3.58 38.92 -21.10
C TRP A 855 -2.92 40.19 -21.65
N LEU A 856 -1.59 40.29 -21.56
CA LEU A 856 -0.84 41.37 -22.23
C LEU A 856 -1.00 41.35 -23.76
N TYR A 857 -1.14 40.18 -24.40
CA TYR A 857 -1.47 40.09 -25.83
C TYR A 857 -2.90 40.57 -26.11
N THR A 858 -3.88 40.15 -25.29
CA THR A 858 -5.28 40.60 -25.40
C THR A 858 -5.39 42.12 -25.26
N LEU A 859 -4.72 42.71 -24.26
CA LEU A 859 -4.68 44.16 -24.05
C LEU A 859 -4.02 44.92 -25.22
N ASN A 860 -3.08 44.27 -25.93
CA ASN A 860 -2.44 44.79 -27.14
C ASN A 860 -3.18 44.42 -28.43
N THR A 861 -4.41 43.93 -28.37
CA THR A 861 -5.27 43.54 -29.52
C THR A 861 -4.75 42.37 -30.36
N GLN A 862 -3.82 41.57 -29.82
CA GLN A 862 -3.24 40.38 -30.46
C GLN A 862 -4.02 39.12 -30.04
N TYR A 863 -5.28 39.00 -30.47
CA TYR A 863 -6.22 38.02 -29.94
C TYR A 863 -5.89 36.56 -30.32
N GLN A 864 -5.29 36.32 -31.49
CA GLN A 864 -4.93 34.97 -31.93
C GLN A 864 -3.75 34.41 -31.12
N GLU A 865 -2.74 35.24 -30.86
CA GLU A 865 -1.60 34.90 -30.02
C GLU A 865 -2.01 34.72 -28.55
N ALA A 866 -2.96 35.53 -28.08
CA ALA A 866 -3.56 35.35 -26.76
C ALA A 866 -4.32 34.02 -26.66
N LEU A 867 -5.16 33.68 -27.64
CA LEU A 867 -5.93 32.45 -27.66
C LEU A 867 -5.03 31.21 -27.55
N PHE A 868 -3.92 31.17 -28.29
CA PHE A 868 -2.95 30.07 -28.21
C PHE A 868 -2.43 29.84 -26.79
N LEU A 869 -1.96 30.90 -26.12
CA LEU A 869 -1.45 30.79 -24.75
C LEU A 869 -2.56 30.48 -23.74
N LEU A 870 -3.76 31.02 -23.93
CA LEU A 870 -4.91 30.77 -23.06
C LEU A 870 -5.44 29.34 -23.19
N ARG A 871 -5.43 28.73 -24.37
CA ARG A 871 -5.76 27.30 -24.56
C ARG A 871 -4.79 26.41 -23.81
N LYS A 872 -3.49 26.73 -23.88
CA LYS A 872 -2.46 26.00 -23.12
C LYS A 872 -2.66 26.21 -21.61
N ALA A 873 -2.88 27.43 -21.16
CA ALA A 873 -3.13 27.76 -19.76
C ALA A 873 -4.36 27.01 -19.22
N TYR A 874 -5.48 27.02 -19.96
CA TYR A 874 -6.71 26.29 -19.64
C TYR A 874 -6.51 24.77 -19.60
N THR A 875 -5.70 24.23 -20.52
CA THR A 875 -5.42 22.79 -20.53
C THR A 875 -4.58 22.37 -19.33
N LEU A 876 -3.74 23.26 -18.79
CA LEU A 876 -2.93 23.00 -17.58
C LEU A 876 -3.69 23.27 -16.28
N ASP A 877 -4.61 24.25 -16.29
CA ASP A 877 -5.50 24.58 -15.18
C ASP A 877 -6.85 25.07 -15.72
N SER A 878 -7.83 24.16 -15.67
CA SER A 878 -9.16 24.36 -16.26
C SER A 878 -10.16 25.00 -15.30
N ASN A 879 -9.78 25.17 -14.03
CA ASN A 879 -10.65 25.68 -12.97
C ASN A 879 -10.31 27.10 -12.53
N GLN A 880 -9.14 27.64 -12.88
CA GLN A 880 -8.74 29.00 -12.51
C GLN A 880 -9.67 30.05 -13.14
N PRO A 881 -10.49 30.78 -12.35
CA PRO A 881 -11.51 31.69 -12.90
C PRO A 881 -10.94 32.86 -13.72
N THR A 882 -9.76 33.37 -13.38
CA THR A 882 -9.08 34.43 -14.16
C THR A 882 -8.69 33.94 -15.55
N ILE A 883 -8.19 32.70 -15.68
CA ILE A 883 -7.85 32.09 -16.99
C ILE A 883 -9.13 31.92 -17.82
N LEU A 884 -10.20 31.40 -17.21
CA LEU A 884 -11.49 31.22 -17.87
C LEU A 884 -12.08 32.56 -18.35
N TYR A 885 -11.98 33.61 -17.53
CA TYR A 885 -12.40 34.95 -17.93
C TYR A 885 -11.56 35.50 -19.09
N HIS A 886 -10.22 35.44 -19.01
CA HIS A 886 -9.35 35.94 -20.08
C HIS A 886 -9.57 35.17 -21.39
N LEU A 887 -9.77 33.84 -21.33
CA LEU A 887 -10.10 33.00 -22.47
C LEU A 887 -11.48 33.37 -23.05
N GLY A 888 -12.51 33.48 -22.21
CA GLY A 888 -13.85 33.90 -22.61
C GLY A 888 -13.84 35.27 -23.28
N TYR A 889 -13.19 36.28 -22.68
CA TYR A 889 -13.03 37.61 -23.25
C TYR A 889 -12.37 37.57 -24.63
N THR A 890 -11.28 36.81 -24.76
CA THR A 890 -10.55 36.68 -26.01
C THR A 890 -11.39 35.99 -27.09
N LEU A 891 -12.15 34.96 -26.74
CA LEU A 891 -13.07 34.26 -27.63
C LEU A 891 -14.21 35.17 -28.14
N VAL A 892 -14.76 36.05 -27.29
CA VAL A 892 -15.74 37.06 -27.73
C VAL A 892 -15.14 37.99 -28.79
N LYS A 893 -13.89 38.44 -28.61
CA LYS A 893 -13.19 39.27 -29.61
C LYS A 893 -12.89 38.55 -30.91
N LEU A 894 -12.92 37.22 -30.91
CA LEU A 894 -12.75 36.35 -32.07
C LEU A 894 -14.08 35.83 -32.64
N GLU A 895 -15.23 36.31 -32.13
CA GLU A 895 -16.58 35.94 -32.58
C GLU A 895 -16.95 34.46 -32.36
N ARG A 896 -16.30 33.78 -31.40
CA ARG A 896 -16.58 32.38 -31.02
C ARG A 896 -17.52 32.31 -29.83
N PHE A 897 -18.78 32.70 -30.04
CA PHE A 897 -19.72 32.99 -28.96
C PHE A 897 -20.13 31.77 -28.12
N ASP A 898 -20.34 30.61 -28.74
CA ASP A 898 -20.75 29.40 -28.01
C ASP A 898 -19.66 28.96 -27.02
N GLU A 899 -18.41 28.94 -27.45
CA GLU A 899 -17.28 28.59 -26.57
C GLU A 899 -17.00 29.69 -25.53
N ALA A 900 -17.15 30.96 -25.91
CA ALA A 900 -17.00 32.06 -24.97
C ALA A 900 -18.03 31.95 -23.83
N LYS A 901 -19.27 31.57 -24.16
CA LYS A 901 -20.35 31.36 -23.20
C LYS A 901 -20.00 30.26 -22.21
N ASP A 902 -19.56 29.10 -22.69
CA ASP A 902 -19.18 27.96 -21.84
C ASP A 902 -18.06 28.34 -20.84
N MET A 903 -17.04 29.07 -21.32
CA MET A 903 -15.92 29.52 -20.47
C MET A 903 -16.37 30.55 -19.42
N LEU A 904 -17.22 31.50 -19.79
CA LEU A 904 -17.72 32.53 -18.88
C LEU A 904 -18.71 31.97 -17.84
N GLU A 905 -19.58 31.04 -18.23
CA GLU A 905 -20.45 30.32 -17.29
C GLU A 905 -19.62 29.54 -16.26
N SER A 906 -18.56 28.87 -16.73
CA SER A 906 -17.62 28.16 -15.85
C SER A 906 -16.87 29.10 -14.91
N ALA A 907 -16.43 30.26 -15.40
CA ALA A 907 -15.74 31.27 -14.58
C ALA A 907 -16.63 31.80 -13.44
N ILE A 908 -17.90 32.09 -13.74
CA ILE A 908 -18.86 32.67 -12.78
C ILE A 908 -19.33 31.62 -11.76
N ALA A 909 -19.39 30.35 -12.16
CA ALA A 909 -19.70 29.24 -11.28
C ALA A 909 -18.60 28.95 -10.24
N SER A 910 -17.41 29.54 -10.38
CA SER A 910 -16.32 29.36 -9.42
C SER A 910 -16.67 29.94 -8.04
N ALA A 911 -16.36 29.14 -7.01
CA ALA A 911 -16.51 29.51 -5.60
C ALA A 911 -15.46 30.54 -5.15
N GLU A 912 -14.31 30.58 -5.83
CA GLU A 912 -13.26 31.56 -5.56
C GLU A 912 -13.68 32.95 -6.07
N ASP A 913 -13.36 33.98 -5.28
CA ASP A 913 -13.51 35.36 -5.74
C ASP A 913 -12.28 35.77 -6.54
N PHE A 914 -12.47 36.56 -7.58
CA PHE A 914 -11.41 37.01 -8.47
C PHE A 914 -11.72 38.42 -8.98
N ASP A 915 -10.68 39.19 -9.27
CA ASP A 915 -10.81 40.63 -9.54
C ASP A 915 -11.74 40.94 -10.72
N GLU A 916 -11.78 40.06 -11.72
CA GLU A 916 -12.57 40.24 -12.94
C GLU A 916 -14.01 39.68 -12.87
N LYS A 917 -14.47 39.15 -11.72
CA LYS A 917 -15.77 38.46 -11.61
C LYS A 917 -16.96 39.28 -12.10
N ALA A 918 -17.01 40.56 -11.73
CA ALA A 918 -18.07 41.46 -12.19
C ALA A 918 -18.03 41.69 -13.71
N LEU A 919 -16.83 41.74 -14.29
CA LEU A 919 -16.64 41.88 -15.74
C LEU A 919 -17.05 40.61 -16.49
N ALA A 920 -16.81 39.43 -15.91
CA ALA A 920 -17.24 38.15 -16.47
C ALA A 920 -18.78 38.07 -16.59
N ILE A 921 -19.49 38.46 -15.51
CA ILE A 921 -20.96 38.48 -15.48
C ILE A 921 -21.51 39.46 -16.53
N GLN A 922 -20.94 40.65 -16.61
CA GLN A 922 -21.35 41.64 -17.61
C GLN A 922 -21.15 41.09 -19.02
N LEU A 923 -19.98 40.56 -19.33
CA LEU A 923 -19.66 40.06 -20.66
C LEU A 923 -20.58 38.90 -21.08
N LEU A 924 -20.89 37.97 -20.16
CA LEU A 924 -21.81 36.86 -20.44
C LEU A 924 -23.23 37.35 -20.76
N SER A 925 -23.68 38.44 -20.14
CA SER A 925 -25.02 39.00 -20.42
C SER A 925 -25.15 39.70 -21.77
N GLU A 926 -24.04 40.01 -22.42
CA GLU A 926 -23.98 40.65 -23.75
C GLU A 926 -23.95 39.61 -24.91
N LEU A 927 -23.79 38.32 -24.59
CA LEU A 927 -23.81 37.17 -25.51
C LEU A 927 -25.22 36.56 -25.60
#